data_AF-A0AAW0EL61-F1
#
_entry.id   AF-A0AAW0EL61-F1
#
_cell.length_a   1.000
_cell.length_b   1.000
_cell.length_c   1.000
_cell.angle_alpha   90.00
_cell.angle_beta   90.00
_cell.angle_gamma   90.00
#
_symmetry.space_group_name_H-M   'P 1'
#
loop_
_entity.id
_entity.type
_entity.pdbx_description
1 polymer ?
#
loop_
_entity_poly.entity_id
_entity_poly.type
_entity_poly.pdbx_seq_one_letter_code
_entity_poly.pdbx_strand_id
1 'polypeptide(L)'
;MSSVEEIDSLAESMYANPDPEARRHAQERLTALTQENADVAPLEAIFARSSNQYALMFVSQGAVTWFRANRRWLSDEQRFEVVVRMCGGCVQRVSLAGAPRHVTLALMSAYAKLTKLSFEKGTLLVEAVTFALQLLHDVSPTYAQRVAVNGGCGTAAGSSVGVESSSSLAASSSGAAGVSSSAAGGAGGGGGGADGGVQGYQLIRHSRFSPTAYSSEEERRTGYYVALLLLSTLVNEFSKYDAAKSQTYMNFAIHRRCSNNFRDECMLDLFAACLAELEGLHSGSATVAEVTELVRDCLTFDFMAIMVDETEEALSAQFPSSWKELLLAPHTWQVLWGQHASLPYPHCATLLTGLTSMCGIRRTFFESTEERVQYLDGALAHLVQAMQLTDGRLKVPHYVTVLAEACCRFVSPFGYRDLHLSSAFPVWVPAVQSISLDVFRLPFGQSGSFTTATSLLHFWSRLATSRRTYSMSEDTPKDLELLSPELVLCFFESRVRVAGGGGGGASAGAAPRDTNNATGEAEGMEYDMKDDEDFEATMESILAQSDAVATLAVLDHARTMDMLANYVHHRLGSAVLNSPSATTWLFYIAGSLVRHVLSTVEESAVESCSRFFMFCVDCVNHRRSGAAAAPGSALYSAYVERALLHFLSMVQNVLTSSRLHEALNDVVTNVFQSRAALFQFMLSSTGHNILRGVTGNRTADEETAFIVRDSIELIRNACMDVPLSMLGELRLELPPVVELPLAQSVQTYKLRTNLTAVLWRLSSATPYSPMSLQMFLQPIELCIQNTLNGGGSNDALFAAGWMRDLRGVAVALRDSADGLSDLVEWVCEHASSFHEVLHRPAATHSMVVISFLRFLEELVAQMGGRTSLPCCTAHSSCGLMLFKHVCALIQNIIEHRITDQQIQRVTNVAGGGMVDGAYDAMLKPLALSLSLLRRSIQGGFVPLGAMFFYKDETYDNVLLGLLRMVGVFPFVYFKEYPKVSYAVVNVLRTVTEEFAYRPLQRLDAGELEKLISFVVYLCEDVDTQTGTLLHGLSFLSFIAGLIREVKALSTQNVSPALEARGRPTPPPSPTQLPSSYAGPSGRLSGTSGSFGGRPGGGGRGGASATRATRYTREALAVTLEPFNSLWERLISVAMNVIVCQDRALSVSCAVVYPVFEVHPPFWYAFVESFVRTYPERKQPLVREALSTLSHAAESQDKFFSEVFAFRQSMRNL
;
A
#
# COMPACT_ATOMS: atom_id res chain seq x y z
N MET A 1 23.95 12.13 -39.65
CA MET A 1 24.70 13.04 -38.78
C MET A 1 26.14 12.59 -38.83
N SER A 2 27.05 13.44 -39.30
CA SER A 2 28.40 12.98 -39.71
C SER A 2 29.54 13.49 -38.84
N SER A 3 29.31 14.43 -37.91
CA SER A 3 30.35 14.92 -36.99
C SER A 3 29.83 15.09 -35.56
N VAL A 4 30.73 14.96 -34.58
CA VAL A 4 30.45 15.19 -33.14
C VAL A 4 30.04 16.65 -32.89
N GLU A 5 30.62 17.58 -33.63
CA GLU A 5 30.29 19.01 -33.57
C GLU A 5 28.82 19.29 -33.94
N GLU A 6 28.27 18.55 -34.91
CA GLU A 6 26.85 18.64 -35.27
C GLU A 6 25.94 18.17 -34.12
N ILE A 7 26.35 17.10 -33.43
CA ILE A 7 25.62 16.55 -32.27
C ILE A 7 25.68 17.50 -31.07
N ASP A 8 26.86 18.05 -30.78
CA ASP A 8 27.07 19.01 -29.69
C ASP A 8 26.20 20.27 -29.89
N SER A 9 26.18 20.81 -31.12
CA SER A 9 25.35 21.96 -31.48
C SER A 9 23.84 21.68 -31.30
N LEU A 10 23.38 20.48 -31.67
CA LEU A 10 21.98 20.08 -31.47
C LEU A 10 21.65 19.86 -29.99
N ALA A 11 22.57 19.31 -29.20
CA ALA A 11 22.36 19.11 -27.77
C ALA A 11 22.25 20.46 -27.04
N GLU A 12 23.12 21.42 -27.36
CA GLU A 12 23.00 22.81 -26.90
C GLU A 12 21.65 23.42 -27.29
N SER A 13 21.24 23.25 -28.55
CA SER A 13 19.96 23.76 -29.01
C SER A 13 18.77 23.09 -28.31
N MET A 14 18.88 21.84 -27.88
CA MET A 14 17.80 21.15 -27.16
C MET A 14 17.61 21.69 -25.73
N TYR A 15 18.71 21.94 -25.01
CA TYR A 15 18.66 22.32 -23.59
C TYR A 15 18.67 23.82 -23.34
N ALA A 16 19.30 24.63 -24.20
CA ALA A 16 19.57 26.05 -23.93
C ALA A 16 18.88 27.04 -24.89
N ASN A 17 18.25 26.58 -25.98
CA ASN A 17 17.66 27.49 -26.97
C ASN A 17 16.33 28.12 -26.45
N PRO A 18 16.18 29.45 -26.52
CA PRO A 18 14.95 30.12 -26.10
C PRO A 18 13.74 29.80 -27.00
N ASP A 19 13.94 29.37 -28.25
CA ASP A 19 12.87 29.02 -29.19
C ASP A 19 12.34 27.59 -28.94
N PRO A 20 11.04 27.40 -28.60
CA PRO A 20 10.42 26.09 -28.42
C PRO A 20 10.45 25.21 -29.69
N GLU A 21 10.34 25.78 -30.89
CA GLU A 21 10.32 25.00 -32.13
C GLU A 21 11.71 24.45 -32.46
N ALA A 22 12.75 25.27 -32.30
CA ALA A 22 14.14 24.82 -32.41
C ALA A 22 14.49 23.72 -31.39
N ARG A 23 14.00 23.82 -30.13
CA ARG A 23 14.17 22.76 -29.12
C ARG A 23 13.51 21.45 -29.54
N ARG A 24 12.27 21.50 -30.05
CA ARG A 24 11.54 20.31 -30.52
C ARG A 24 12.26 19.65 -31.70
N HIS A 25 12.70 20.44 -32.68
CA HIS A 25 13.44 19.92 -33.83
C HIS A 25 14.78 19.28 -33.42
N ALA A 26 15.53 19.91 -32.51
CA ALA A 26 16.76 19.35 -31.97
C ALA A 26 16.50 18.04 -31.21
N GLN A 27 15.44 17.99 -30.41
CA GLN A 27 15.02 16.79 -29.68
C GLN A 27 14.67 15.63 -30.64
N GLU A 28 13.87 15.88 -31.68
CA GLU A 28 13.50 14.87 -32.68
C GLU A 28 14.72 14.27 -33.38
N ARG A 29 15.67 15.12 -33.79
CA ARG A 29 16.92 14.67 -34.44
C ARG A 29 17.82 13.86 -33.51
N LEU A 30 17.93 14.27 -32.24
CA LEU A 30 18.74 13.56 -31.24
C LEU A 30 18.09 12.23 -30.83
N THR A 31 16.79 12.22 -30.57
CA THR A 31 16.08 10.98 -30.18
C THR A 31 16.17 9.88 -31.24
N ALA A 32 16.24 10.23 -32.54
CA ALA A 32 16.50 9.27 -33.61
C ALA A 32 17.80 8.46 -33.41
N LEU A 33 18.82 9.02 -32.73
CA LEU A 33 20.08 8.32 -32.41
C LEU A 33 19.91 7.24 -31.33
N THR A 34 18.79 7.24 -30.62
CA THR A 34 18.53 6.37 -29.46
C THR A 34 17.39 5.37 -29.70
N GLN A 35 16.84 5.35 -30.93
CA GLN A 35 15.77 4.44 -31.35
C GLN A 35 16.27 2.99 -31.55
N GLU A 36 15.32 2.06 -31.57
CA GLU A 36 15.58 0.63 -31.84
C GLU A 36 16.19 0.46 -33.25
N ASN A 37 17.30 -0.28 -33.36
CA ASN A 37 18.13 -0.46 -34.57
C ASN A 37 18.93 0.77 -35.04
N ALA A 38 19.04 1.84 -34.25
CA ALA A 38 19.95 2.94 -34.57
C ALA A 38 21.42 2.48 -34.53
N ASP A 39 22.26 3.03 -35.42
CA ASP A 39 23.70 2.75 -35.46
C ASP A 39 24.38 3.19 -34.14
N VAL A 40 25.37 2.42 -33.68
CA VAL A 40 26.14 2.72 -32.46
C VAL A 40 27.22 3.78 -32.72
N ALA A 41 27.66 3.96 -33.96
CA ALA A 41 28.76 4.86 -34.32
C ALA A 41 28.59 6.32 -33.84
N PRO A 42 27.38 6.92 -33.86
CA PRO A 42 27.16 8.25 -33.27
C PRO A 42 27.35 8.28 -31.75
N LEU A 43 26.90 7.24 -31.03
CA LEU A 43 27.10 7.13 -29.58
C LEU A 43 28.59 6.96 -29.25
N GLU A 44 29.30 6.12 -30.02
CA GLU A 44 30.74 5.94 -29.92
C GLU A 44 31.51 7.25 -30.13
N ALA A 45 31.13 8.03 -31.14
CA ALA A 45 31.74 9.31 -31.42
C ALA A 45 31.56 10.32 -30.26
N ILE A 46 30.37 10.37 -29.64
CA ILE A 46 30.11 11.22 -28.46
C ILE A 46 30.96 10.77 -27.28
N PHE A 47 30.93 9.48 -26.91
CA PHE A 47 31.69 8.96 -25.76
C PHE A 47 33.20 9.14 -25.92
N ALA A 48 33.72 8.96 -27.13
CA ALA A 48 35.15 9.07 -27.41
C ALA A 48 35.67 10.52 -27.45
N ARG A 49 34.89 11.48 -27.97
CA ARG A 49 35.42 12.81 -28.34
C ARG A 49 34.70 14.02 -27.76
N SER A 50 33.41 13.93 -27.40
CA SER A 50 32.68 15.10 -26.94
C SER A 50 33.13 15.54 -25.53
N SER A 51 33.25 16.85 -25.35
CA SER A 51 33.42 17.52 -24.04
C SER A 51 32.22 18.41 -23.69
N ASN A 52 31.17 18.40 -24.51
CA ASN A 52 29.99 19.23 -24.32
C ASN A 52 29.08 18.65 -23.23
N GLN A 53 28.80 19.43 -22.18
CA GLN A 53 27.95 18.99 -21.06
C GLN A 53 26.56 18.52 -21.51
N TYR A 54 25.97 19.16 -22.52
CA TYR A 54 24.62 18.84 -22.99
C TYR A 54 24.60 17.54 -23.80
N ALA A 55 25.60 17.31 -24.65
CA ALA A 55 25.73 16.07 -25.40
C ALA A 55 26.02 14.88 -24.48
N LEU A 56 26.87 15.07 -23.46
CA LEU A 56 27.16 14.06 -22.45
C LEU A 56 25.94 13.75 -21.56
N MET A 57 25.14 14.76 -21.20
CA MET A 57 23.87 14.56 -20.49
C MET A 57 22.86 13.79 -21.35
N PHE A 58 22.71 14.16 -22.63
CA PHE A 58 21.85 13.45 -23.57
C PHE A 58 22.27 11.98 -23.72
N VAL A 59 23.56 11.71 -23.95
CA VAL A 59 24.05 10.35 -24.18
C VAL A 59 23.94 9.48 -22.92
N SER A 60 24.06 10.05 -21.72
CA SER A 60 23.92 9.31 -20.46
C SER A 60 22.55 8.63 -20.33
N GLN A 61 21.47 9.27 -20.79
CA GLN A 61 20.13 8.71 -20.81
C GLN A 61 19.84 7.93 -22.10
N GLY A 62 20.29 8.46 -23.23
CA GLY A 62 20.09 7.89 -24.56
C GLY A 62 20.72 6.51 -24.72
N ALA A 63 21.94 6.32 -24.20
CA ALA A 63 22.65 5.04 -24.30
C ALA A 63 21.94 3.91 -23.55
N VAL A 64 21.34 4.18 -22.38
CA VAL A 64 20.57 3.19 -21.61
C VAL A 64 19.35 2.71 -22.40
N THR A 65 18.62 3.65 -23.01
CA THR A 65 17.45 3.37 -23.84
C THR A 65 17.83 2.57 -25.09
N TRP A 66 18.86 3.03 -25.82
CA TRP A 66 19.38 2.36 -27.00
C TRP A 66 19.87 0.93 -26.67
N PHE A 67 20.64 0.77 -25.61
CA PHE A 67 21.18 -0.52 -25.21
C PHE A 67 20.07 -1.49 -24.84
N ARG A 68 19.04 -1.04 -24.09
CA ARG A 68 17.88 -1.88 -23.75
C ARG A 68 17.16 -2.42 -24.99
N ALA A 69 17.02 -1.61 -26.03
CA ALA A 69 16.37 -2.00 -27.28
C ALA A 69 17.22 -2.98 -28.11
N ASN A 70 18.55 -2.80 -28.11
CA ASN A 70 19.45 -3.54 -29.00
C ASN A 70 20.19 -4.73 -28.33
N ARG A 71 20.19 -4.83 -26.99
CA ARG A 71 21.02 -5.80 -26.23
C ARG A 71 20.87 -7.27 -26.63
N ARG A 72 19.69 -7.69 -27.11
CA ARG A 72 19.43 -9.08 -27.54
C ARG A 72 20.25 -9.48 -28.77
N TRP A 73 20.71 -8.51 -29.54
CA TRP A 73 21.40 -8.69 -30.82
C TRP A 73 22.91 -8.41 -30.75
N LEU A 74 23.41 -7.92 -29.60
CA LEU A 74 24.81 -7.65 -29.36
C LEU A 74 25.53 -8.89 -28.83
N SER A 75 26.73 -9.17 -29.33
CA SER A 75 27.64 -10.17 -28.75
C SER A 75 28.18 -9.71 -27.39
N ASP A 76 28.70 -10.64 -26.58
CA ASP A 76 29.25 -10.27 -25.27
C ASP A 76 30.44 -9.31 -25.37
N GLU A 77 31.27 -9.43 -26.42
CA GLU A 77 32.36 -8.48 -26.68
C GLU A 77 31.84 -7.09 -27.11
N GLN A 78 30.75 -7.03 -27.89
CA GLN A 78 30.12 -5.74 -28.23
C GLN A 78 29.47 -5.08 -27.02
N ARG A 79 28.88 -5.88 -26.11
CA ARG A 79 28.36 -5.37 -24.83
C ARG A 79 29.50 -4.85 -23.96
N PHE A 80 30.62 -5.57 -23.90
CA PHE A 80 31.84 -5.11 -23.23
C PHE A 80 32.34 -3.78 -23.80
N GLU A 81 32.38 -3.65 -25.13
CA GLU A 81 32.81 -2.43 -25.80
C GLU A 81 31.96 -1.21 -25.38
N VAL A 82 30.63 -1.34 -25.41
CA VAL A 82 29.72 -0.25 -25.09
C VAL A 82 29.77 0.13 -23.60
N VAL A 83 29.75 -0.87 -22.71
CA VAL A 83 29.71 -0.63 -21.27
C VAL A 83 31.06 -0.12 -20.76
N VAL A 84 32.13 -0.88 -21.01
CA VAL A 84 33.42 -0.66 -20.37
C VAL A 84 34.30 0.30 -21.18
N ARG A 85 34.56 0.00 -22.46
CA ARG A 85 35.47 0.82 -23.27
C ARG A 85 34.88 2.20 -23.59
N MET A 86 33.63 2.25 -24.05
CA MET A 86 32.96 3.50 -24.41
C MET A 86 32.50 4.28 -23.19
N CYS A 87 31.55 3.76 -22.41
CA CYS A 87 30.97 4.50 -21.29
C CYS A 87 31.95 4.66 -20.12
N GLY A 88 32.60 3.58 -19.67
CA GLY A 88 33.60 3.62 -18.60
C GLY A 88 34.81 4.49 -18.96
N GLY A 89 35.37 4.33 -20.16
CA GLY A 89 36.44 5.19 -20.67
C GLY A 89 36.04 6.67 -20.77
N CYS A 90 34.80 6.95 -21.15
CA CYS A 90 34.28 8.32 -21.16
C CYS A 90 34.20 8.91 -19.74
N VAL A 91 33.69 8.18 -18.75
CA VAL A 91 33.65 8.62 -17.34
C VAL A 91 35.03 9.04 -16.87
N GLN A 92 36.04 8.21 -17.11
CA GLN A 92 37.43 8.50 -16.74
C GLN A 92 37.95 9.75 -17.45
N ARG A 93 37.82 9.81 -18.78
CA ARG A 93 38.31 10.92 -19.61
C ARG A 93 37.72 12.27 -19.21
N VAL A 94 36.39 12.37 -19.14
CA VAL A 94 35.72 13.66 -18.88
C VAL A 94 35.94 14.14 -17.46
N SER A 95 36.08 13.21 -16.50
CA SER A 95 36.35 13.57 -15.12
C SER A 95 37.76 14.10 -14.94
N LEU A 96 38.77 13.47 -15.57
CA LEU A 96 40.15 13.98 -15.58
C LEU A 96 40.27 15.33 -16.32
N ALA A 97 39.40 15.58 -17.30
CA ALA A 97 39.31 16.86 -18.00
C ALA A 97 38.57 17.95 -17.22
N GLY A 98 38.11 17.68 -15.99
CA GLY A 98 37.43 18.68 -15.14
C GLY A 98 35.97 18.95 -15.50
N ALA A 99 35.24 17.96 -16.03
CA ALA A 99 33.81 18.11 -16.32
C ALA A 99 32.96 18.44 -15.08
N PRO A 100 31.82 19.14 -15.23
CA PRO A 100 30.93 19.45 -14.12
C PRO A 100 30.42 18.20 -13.39
N ARG A 101 30.32 18.26 -12.05
CA ARG A 101 29.91 17.12 -11.20
C ARG A 101 28.63 16.43 -11.65
N HIS A 102 27.61 17.19 -12.07
CA HIS A 102 26.33 16.63 -12.51
C HIS A 102 26.46 15.78 -13.79
N VAL A 103 27.38 16.12 -14.70
CA VAL A 103 27.65 15.36 -15.93
C VAL A 103 28.35 14.05 -15.58
N THR A 104 29.37 14.10 -14.71
CA THR A 104 30.08 12.91 -14.25
C THR A 104 29.14 11.94 -13.54
N LEU A 105 28.30 12.42 -12.62
CA LEU A 105 27.31 11.57 -11.93
C LEU A 105 26.28 10.96 -12.89
N ALA A 106 25.84 11.70 -13.91
CA ALA A 106 24.92 11.18 -14.92
C ALA A 106 25.57 10.04 -15.74
N LEU A 107 26.84 10.20 -16.14
CA LEU A 107 27.58 9.16 -16.85
C LEU A 107 27.88 7.94 -15.96
N MET A 108 28.21 8.14 -14.68
CA MET A 108 28.36 7.04 -13.71
C MET A 108 27.05 6.27 -13.53
N SER A 109 25.91 6.97 -13.44
CA SER A 109 24.59 6.35 -13.39
C SER A 109 24.30 5.57 -14.67
N ALA A 110 24.63 6.12 -15.84
CA ALA A 110 24.50 5.43 -17.11
C ALA A 110 25.35 4.15 -17.15
N TYR A 111 26.62 4.22 -16.72
CA TYR A 111 27.51 3.08 -16.61
C TYR A 111 26.94 1.98 -15.72
N ALA A 112 26.45 2.33 -14.53
CA ALA A 112 25.85 1.36 -13.60
C ALA A 112 24.58 0.71 -14.18
N LYS A 113 23.70 1.50 -14.80
CA LYS A 113 22.47 1.01 -15.44
C LYS A 113 22.76 0.11 -16.65
N LEU A 114 23.75 0.48 -17.47
CA LEU A 114 24.21 -0.33 -18.59
C LEU A 114 24.82 -1.65 -18.11
N THR A 115 25.64 -1.61 -17.06
CA THR A 115 26.22 -2.81 -16.42
C THR A 115 25.11 -3.75 -15.95
N LYS A 116 24.08 -3.22 -15.28
CA LYS A 116 22.92 -4.00 -14.80
C LYS A 116 22.03 -4.50 -15.94
N LEU A 117 21.82 -3.72 -17.00
CA LEU A 117 21.05 -4.11 -18.20
C LEU A 117 21.71 -5.21 -19.02
N SER A 118 23.04 -5.25 -19.03
CA SER A 118 23.84 -6.22 -19.78
C SER A 118 23.74 -7.63 -19.21
N PHE A 119 23.07 -7.80 -18.07
CA PHE A 119 23.25 -8.97 -17.24
C PHE A 119 22.00 -9.87 -17.16
N GLU A 120 22.12 -11.07 -17.74
CA GLU A 120 21.31 -12.24 -17.42
C GLU A 120 22.17 -13.47 -17.02
N LYS A 121 23.45 -13.57 -17.45
CA LYS A 121 24.54 -14.48 -16.99
C LYS A 121 25.85 -14.10 -17.74
N GLY A 122 27.05 -14.08 -17.11
CA GLY A 122 28.33 -13.99 -17.85
C GLY A 122 29.47 -13.14 -17.21
N THR A 123 30.68 -13.27 -17.78
CA THR A 123 31.97 -12.65 -17.39
C THR A 123 31.99 -11.11 -17.41
N LEU A 124 31.07 -10.48 -18.14
CA LEU A 124 31.02 -9.02 -18.32
C LEU A 124 30.77 -8.25 -17.01
N LEU A 125 29.97 -8.81 -16.08
CA LEU A 125 29.71 -8.18 -14.78
C LEU A 125 31.01 -8.01 -13.99
N VAL A 126 31.77 -9.11 -13.90
CA VAL A 126 33.09 -9.16 -13.27
C VAL A 126 34.00 -8.12 -13.93
N GLU A 127 34.08 -8.09 -15.26
CA GLU A 127 34.95 -7.15 -15.97
C GLU A 127 34.57 -5.67 -15.76
N ALA A 128 33.28 -5.34 -15.71
CA ALA A 128 32.84 -3.97 -15.44
C ALA A 128 33.19 -3.52 -14.02
N VAL A 129 32.99 -4.39 -13.01
CA VAL A 129 33.39 -4.07 -11.63
C VAL A 129 34.92 -4.01 -11.50
N THR A 130 35.64 -4.94 -12.14
CA THR A 130 37.11 -4.95 -12.16
C THR A 130 37.68 -3.68 -12.78
N PHE A 131 37.03 -3.09 -13.79
CA PHE A 131 37.46 -1.79 -14.34
C PHE A 131 37.48 -0.71 -13.26
N ALA A 132 36.40 -0.57 -12.48
CA ALA A 132 36.32 0.42 -11.42
C ALA A 132 37.30 0.13 -10.26
N LEU A 133 37.51 -1.15 -9.91
CA LEU A 133 38.52 -1.57 -8.94
C LEU A 133 39.96 -1.31 -9.44
N GLN A 134 40.21 -1.46 -10.74
CA GLN A 134 41.51 -1.14 -11.34
C GLN A 134 41.80 0.36 -11.24
N LEU A 135 40.81 1.21 -11.51
CA LEU A 135 40.96 2.66 -11.33
C LEU A 135 41.36 3.01 -9.89
N LEU A 136 40.76 2.34 -8.89
CA LEU A 136 41.12 2.50 -7.48
C LEU A 136 42.53 1.98 -7.19
N HIS A 137 42.89 0.81 -7.70
CA HIS A 137 44.22 0.21 -7.53
C HIS A 137 45.34 1.09 -8.09
N ASP A 138 45.12 1.73 -9.24
CA ASP A 138 46.14 2.54 -9.89
C ASP A 138 46.44 3.86 -9.15
N VAL A 139 45.50 4.36 -8.36
CA VAL A 139 45.60 5.65 -7.65
C VAL A 139 45.82 5.50 -6.15
N SER A 140 45.38 4.40 -5.55
CA SER A 140 45.44 4.17 -4.10
C SER A 140 46.64 3.32 -3.69
N PRO A 141 47.63 3.90 -2.99
CA PRO A 141 48.78 3.14 -2.50
C PRO A 141 48.41 2.14 -1.41
N THR A 142 47.39 2.45 -0.60
CA THR A 142 46.92 1.60 0.50
C THR A 142 46.25 0.34 -0.04
N TYR A 143 45.35 0.48 -1.00
CA TYR A 143 44.71 -0.68 -1.65
C TYR A 143 45.70 -1.50 -2.47
N ALA A 144 46.58 -0.86 -3.24
CA ALA A 144 47.63 -1.57 -3.98
C ALA A 144 48.57 -2.37 -3.06
N GLN A 145 48.97 -1.80 -1.92
CA GLN A 145 49.78 -2.50 -0.92
C GLN A 145 49.01 -3.70 -0.33
N ARG A 146 47.73 -3.54 -0.01
CA ARG A 146 46.90 -4.63 0.51
C ARG A 146 46.71 -5.75 -0.52
N VAL A 147 46.53 -5.42 -1.79
CA VAL A 147 46.51 -6.39 -2.89
C VAL A 147 47.84 -7.15 -2.99
N ALA A 148 48.98 -6.45 -2.87
CA ALA A 148 50.32 -7.06 -2.95
C ALA A 148 50.65 -7.97 -1.75
N VAL A 149 50.34 -7.52 -0.52
CA VAL A 149 50.59 -8.29 0.72
C VAL A 149 49.74 -9.55 0.75
N ASN A 150 48.48 -9.44 0.36
CA ASN A 150 47.55 -10.56 0.37
C ASN A 150 47.69 -11.45 -0.87
N GLY A 151 48.35 -10.98 -1.93
CA GLY A 151 48.44 -11.61 -3.25
C GLY A 151 49.87 -11.88 -3.72
N GLY A 152 50.67 -12.62 -2.94
CA GLY A 152 52.06 -12.97 -3.23
C GLY A 152 52.40 -13.09 -4.73
N CYS A 153 53.28 -12.21 -5.19
CA CYS A 153 53.69 -12.06 -6.59
C CYS A 153 54.57 -13.25 -7.04
N GLY A 154 54.09 -14.01 -8.03
CA GLY A 154 54.96 -14.79 -8.93
C GLY A 154 55.31 -13.93 -10.14
N THR A 155 56.55 -13.45 -10.20
CA THR A 155 57.06 -12.64 -11.31
C THR A 155 57.25 -13.46 -12.58
N ALA A 156 56.77 -12.97 -13.72
CA ALA A 156 57.37 -13.22 -15.03
C ALA A 156 57.09 -12.03 -15.98
N ALA A 157 58.00 -11.05 -16.01
CA ALA A 157 58.09 -10.05 -17.07
C ALA A 157 59.27 -10.44 -17.99
N GLY A 158 58.99 -10.57 -19.28
CA GLY A 158 59.97 -10.82 -20.33
C GLY A 158 60.65 -9.55 -20.84
N SER A 159 61.92 -9.72 -21.22
CA SER A 159 62.72 -8.92 -22.14
C SER A 159 62.99 -7.44 -21.82
N SER A 160 64.18 -7.17 -21.29
CA SER A 160 64.95 -6.00 -21.69
C SER A 160 66.35 -6.41 -22.16
N VAL A 161 66.83 -5.61 -23.11
CA VAL A 161 68.04 -5.64 -23.93
C VAL A 161 69.31 -5.96 -23.13
N GLY A 162 70.20 -6.75 -23.73
CA GLY A 162 71.47 -7.16 -23.12
C GLY A 162 72.54 -6.07 -23.08
N VAL A 163 73.59 -6.34 -22.30
CA VAL A 163 75.04 -6.17 -22.58
C VAL A 163 75.80 -6.43 -21.27
N GLU A 164 76.76 -7.39 -21.33
CA GLU A 164 77.96 -7.58 -20.48
C GLU A 164 77.79 -7.74 -18.95
N SER A 165 78.61 -8.47 -18.19
CA SER A 165 79.58 -9.54 -18.39
C SER A 165 80.01 -10.03 -16.99
N SER A 166 80.39 -11.31 -16.89
CA SER A 166 81.31 -11.88 -15.89
C SER A 166 80.88 -12.21 -14.44
N SER A 167 81.08 -13.51 -14.13
CA SER A 167 81.57 -14.09 -12.86
C SER A 167 80.61 -14.10 -11.65
N SER A 168 80.52 -15.11 -10.77
CA SER A 168 81.08 -16.46 -10.63
C SER A 168 80.60 -17.00 -9.26
N LEU A 169 80.50 -18.33 -9.12
CA LEU A 169 80.53 -19.11 -7.85
C LEU A 169 79.30 -19.00 -6.92
N ALA A 170 78.82 -19.99 -6.17
CA ALA A 170 79.06 -21.43 -6.00
C ALA A 170 77.85 -21.92 -5.16
N ALA A 171 77.13 -22.97 -5.57
CA ALA A 171 77.22 -24.35 -5.07
C ALA A 171 77.07 -24.55 -3.54
N SER A 172 76.01 -25.27 -3.14
CA SER A 172 75.98 -26.45 -2.23
C SER A 172 74.55 -26.64 -1.70
N SER A 173 73.79 -27.66 -2.13
CA SER A 173 73.80 -29.07 -1.66
C SER A 173 73.33 -29.19 -0.21
N SER A 174 72.46 -30.09 0.24
CA SER A 174 72.04 -31.43 -0.24
C SER A 174 71.14 -32.07 0.83
N GLY A 175 70.39 -33.11 0.45
CA GLY A 175 69.92 -34.18 1.36
C GLY A 175 68.40 -34.39 1.29
N ALA A 176 67.83 -35.24 0.42
CA ALA A 176 67.89 -36.72 0.39
C ALA A 176 67.23 -37.35 1.65
N ALA A 177 66.39 -38.39 1.64
CA ALA A 177 65.85 -39.28 0.61
C ALA A 177 64.77 -40.19 1.26
N GLY A 178 63.76 -40.60 0.48
CA GLY A 178 63.29 -41.99 0.36
C GLY A 178 62.43 -42.57 1.51
N VAL A 179 61.46 -43.47 1.32
CA VAL A 179 61.32 -44.57 0.35
C VAL A 179 59.84 -45.05 0.33
N SER A 180 59.36 -45.28 -0.91
CA SER A 180 58.30 -46.14 -1.50
C SER A 180 57.38 -47.06 -0.65
N SER A 181 56.05 -47.00 -0.87
CA SER A 181 55.17 -47.93 -1.66
C SER A 181 54.68 -49.17 -0.88
N SER A 182 53.42 -49.62 -0.91
CA SER A 182 52.52 -49.96 -2.05
C SER A 182 51.05 -50.15 -1.57
N ALA A 183 50.04 -49.59 -2.27
CA ALA A 183 49.00 -50.24 -3.13
C ALA A 183 48.15 -51.35 -2.45
N ALA A 184 46.81 -51.44 -2.53
CA ALA A 184 45.73 -50.96 -3.42
C ALA A 184 44.40 -51.10 -2.64
N GLY A 185 43.23 -50.53 -2.96
CA GLY A 185 42.71 -49.71 -4.03
C GLY A 185 41.19 -49.53 -3.78
N GLY A 186 40.56 -48.53 -4.39
CA GLY A 186 39.10 -48.50 -4.58
C GLY A 186 38.38 -47.21 -4.17
N ALA A 187 37.71 -46.63 -5.17
CA ALA A 187 36.59 -45.67 -5.12
C ALA A 187 36.91 -44.20 -4.85
N GLY A 188 36.72 -43.38 -5.90
CA GLY A 188 36.89 -41.95 -5.89
C GLY A 188 35.81 -41.22 -5.08
N GLY A 189 36.29 -40.33 -4.21
CA GLY A 189 35.58 -39.17 -3.71
C GLY A 189 36.51 -37.97 -3.92
N GLY A 190 36.13 -37.04 -4.80
CA GLY A 190 36.88 -35.82 -5.04
C GLY A 190 36.77 -34.87 -3.85
N GLY A 191 37.60 -35.10 -2.82
CA GLY A 191 37.89 -34.12 -1.79
C GLY A 191 38.88 -33.10 -2.32
N GLY A 192 38.39 -31.96 -2.79
CA GLY A 192 39.21 -30.78 -3.05
C GLY A 192 39.76 -30.27 -1.72
N GLY A 193 41.08 -30.34 -1.54
CA GLY A 193 41.76 -29.72 -0.42
C GLY A 193 41.49 -28.22 -0.39
N ALA A 194 41.24 -27.72 0.82
CA ALA A 194 41.16 -26.30 1.13
C ALA A 194 42.51 -25.65 0.81
N ASP A 195 42.59 -25.02 -0.36
CA ASP A 195 43.62 -24.04 -0.66
C ASP A 195 43.22 -22.76 0.09
N GLY A 196 44.02 -22.36 1.08
CA GLY A 196 43.81 -21.17 1.91
C GLY A 196 44.04 -19.88 1.11
N GLY A 197 43.21 -19.66 0.08
CA GLY A 197 43.24 -18.48 -0.77
C GLY A 197 42.69 -17.26 -0.02
N VAL A 198 43.47 -16.18 0.03
CA VAL A 198 43.03 -14.92 0.65
C VAL A 198 41.76 -14.40 -0.04
N GLN A 199 40.66 -14.29 0.72
CA GLN A 199 39.35 -13.88 0.24
C GLN A 199 39.27 -12.35 0.01
N GLY A 200 38.51 -11.91 -1.00
CA GLY A 200 38.23 -10.49 -1.25
C GLY A 200 39.22 -9.71 -2.12
N TYR A 201 40.12 -10.37 -2.87
CA TYR A 201 40.94 -9.69 -3.90
C TYR A 201 41.00 -10.43 -5.24
N GLN A 202 40.01 -11.27 -5.55
CA GLN A 202 40.01 -12.15 -6.71
C GLN A 202 39.79 -11.38 -8.02
N LEU A 203 38.88 -10.40 -8.03
CA LEU A 203 38.59 -9.61 -9.24
C LEU A 203 39.82 -8.87 -9.79
N ILE A 204 40.57 -8.20 -8.91
CA ILE A 204 41.75 -7.42 -9.32
C ILE A 204 42.92 -8.31 -9.72
N ARG A 205 43.06 -9.51 -9.12
CA ARG A 205 44.10 -10.49 -9.50
C ARG A 205 43.94 -11.02 -10.92
N HIS A 206 42.69 -11.13 -11.37
CA HIS A 206 42.36 -11.58 -12.72
C HIS A 206 42.05 -10.41 -13.67
N SER A 207 42.45 -9.18 -13.29
CA SER A 207 42.26 -8.00 -14.13
C SER A 207 43.06 -8.11 -15.43
N ARG A 208 42.36 -7.92 -16.54
CA ARG A 208 42.95 -7.81 -17.90
C ARG A 208 43.23 -6.36 -18.30
N PHE A 209 42.93 -5.39 -17.43
CA PHE A 209 43.09 -3.97 -17.70
C PHE A 209 44.54 -3.53 -17.47
N SER A 210 45.05 -2.66 -18.35
CA SER A 210 46.36 -2.05 -18.17
C SER A 210 46.28 -0.92 -17.15
N PRO A 211 47.32 -0.71 -16.32
CA PRO A 211 47.36 0.39 -15.36
C PRO A 211 47.25 1.74 -16.07
N THR A 212 46.44 2.63 -15.52
CA THR A 212 46.31 4.02 -15.99
C THR A 212 47.50 4.84 -15.50
N ALA A 213 48.21 5.49 -16.43
CA ALA A 213 49.26 6.45 -16.09
C ALA A 213 48.65 7.83 -15.81
N TYR A 214 48.88 8.38 -14.62
CA TYR A 214 48.47 9.74 -14.24
C TYR A 214 49.65 10.70 -14.38
N SER A 215 49.45 11.82 -15.07
CA SER A 215 50.53 12.76 -15.41
C SER A 215 50.79 13.77 -14.29
N SER A 216 49.80 14.03 -13.42
CA SER A 216 49.91 14.94 -12.28
C SER A 216 49.32 14.36 -10.98
N GLU A 217 49.68 14.95 -9.83
CA GLU A 217 49.08 14.58 -8.54
C GLU A 217 47.60 14.98 -8.46
N GLU A 218 47.21 16.06 -9.13
CA GLU A 218 45.81 16.51 -9.21
C GLU A 218 44.95 15.56 -10.03
N GLU A 219 45.48 15.04 -11.14
CA GLU A 219 44.83 13.97 -11.91
C GLU A 219 44.69 12.69 -11.07
N ARG A 220 45.71 12.33 -10.28
CA ARG A 220 45.63 11.16 -9.39
C ARG A 220 44.54 11.33 -8.32
N ARG A 221 44.43 12.52 -7.70
CA ARG A 221 43.37 12.84 -6.73
C ARG A 221 41.98 12.78 -7.36
N THR A 222 41.84 13.31 -8.57
CA THR A 222 40.59 13.26 -9.33
C THR A 222 40.22 11.82 -9.71
N GLY A 223 41.19 11.03 -10.17
CA GLY A 223 41.01 9.61 -10.47
C GLY A 223 40.57 8.81 -9.25
N TYR A 224 41.14 9.09 -8.07
CA TYR A 224 40.74 8.48 -6.81
C TYR A 224 39.29 8.79 -6.42
N TYR A 225 38.90 10.07 -6.47
CA TYR A 225 37.52 10.48 -6.23
C TYR A 225 36.52 9.79 -7.17
N VAL A 226 36.85 9.75 -8.47
CA VAL A 226 36.02 9.12 -9.50
C VAL A 226 35.88 7.61 -9.27
N ALA A 227 36.95 6.92 -8.88
CA ALA A 227 36.91 5.51 -8.58
C ALA A 227 35.95 5.21 -7.41
N LEU A 228 36.07 5.94 -6.29
CA LEU A 228 35.19 5.77 -5.12
C LEU A 228 33.71 5.99 -5.46
N LEU A 229 33.40 7.08 -6.16
CA LEU A 229 32.03 7.40 -6.56
C LEU A 229 31.45 6.36 -7.54
N LEU A 230 32.23 5.89 -8.49
CA LEU A 230 31.78 4.90 -9.47
C LEU A 230 31.44 3.57 -8.77
N LEU A 231 32.26 3.15 -7.81
CA LEU A 231 32.00 1.96 -6.99
C LEU A 231 30.72 2.11 -6.17
N SER A 232 30.54 3.23 -5.46
CA SER A 232 29.30 3.49 -4.70
C SER A 232 28.07 3.53 -5.63
N THR A 233 28.19 4.11 -6.83
CA THR A 233 27.11 4.16 -7.82
C THR A 233 26.71 2.75 -8.29
N LEU A 234 27.69 1.87 -8.54
CA LEU A 234 27.43 0.46 -8.88
C LEU A 234 26.69 -0.26 -7.74
N VAL A 235 27.19 -0.15 -6.51
CA VAL A 235 26.56 -0.81 -5.34
C VAL A 235 25.11 -0.37 -5.17
N ASN A 236 24.85 0.95 -5.23
CA ASN A 236 23.50 1.49 -5.09
C ASN A 236 22.55 1.06 -6.22
N GLU A 237 23.02 1.06 -7.47
CA GLU A 237 22.21 0.66 -8.62
C GLU A 237 21.83 -0.82 -8.53
N PHE A 238 22.70 -1.70 -8.05
CA PHE A 238 22.36 -3.12 -7.87
C PHE A 238 21.54 -3.41 -6.60
N SER A 239 21.60 -2.53 -5.59
CA SER A 239 20.88 -2.70 -4.31
C SER A 239 19.40 -2.30 -4.38
N LYS A 240 19.05 -1.16 -4.99
CA LYS A 240 17.69 -0.58 -4.89
C LYS A 240 16.78 -0.94 -6.09
N TYR A 241 15.50 -1.20 -5.83
CA TYR A 241 14.44 -1.34 -6.84
C TYR A 241 13.39 -0.22 -6.72
N ASP A 242 13.14 0.52 -7.80
CA ASP A 242 12.07 1.52 -7.84
C ASP A 242 10.71 0.87 -8.18
N ALA A 243 9.90 0.64 -7.14
CA ALA A 243 8.57 0.07 -7.24
C ALA A 243 7.53 1.02 -7.89
N ALA A 244 7.78 2.34 -7.87
CA ALA A 244 6.83 3.35 -8.34
C ALA A 244 6.73 3.44 -9.88
N LYS A 245 7.47 2.58 -10.61
CA LYS A 245 7.50 2.52 -12.08
C LYS A 245 7.96 3.81 -12.78
N SER A 246 8.42 4.80 -12.03
CA SER A 246 8.79 6.11 -12.56
C SER A 246 10.16 6.11 -13.24
N GLN A 247 11.07 5.23 -12.81
CA GLN A 247 12.45 5.11 -13.32
C GLN A 247 12.86 3.68 -13.69
N THR A 248 11.97 2.68 -13.60
CA THR A 248 12.35 1.28 -13.83
C THR A 248 12.44 0.90 -15.31
N TYR A 249 13.63 0.47 -15.71
CA TYR A 249 13.93 -0.05 -17.04
C TYR A 249 13.96 -1.60 -17.09
N MET A 250 13.64 -2.27 -15.99
CA MET A 250 13.50 -3.73 -15.87
C MET A 250 12.45 -4.11 -14.81
N ASN A 251 11.93 -5.33 -14.89
CA ASN A 251 11.00 -5.85 -13.89
C ASN A 251 11.74 -6.35 -12.63
N PHE A 252 10.99 -6.54 -11.54
CA PHE A 252 11.55 -6.97 -10.25
C PHE A 252 12.26 -8.33 -10.32
N ALA A 253 11.73 -9.30 -11.06
CA ALA A 253 12.35 -10.63 -11.17
C ALA A 253 13.76 -10.56 -11.81
N ILE A 254 13.93 -9.71 -12.82
CA ILE A 254 15.23 -9.46 -13.45
C ILE A 254 16.14 -8.70 -12.49
N HIS A 255 15.64 -7.66 -11.81
CA HIS A 255 16.42 -6.92 -10.81
C HIS A 255 16.95 -7.85 -9.71
N ARG A 256 16.09 -8.69 -9.13
CA ARG A 256 16.46 -9.64 -8.08
C ARG A 256 17.57 -10.59 -8.51
N ARG A 257 17.50 -11.08 -9.76
CA ARG A 257 18.56 -11.93 -10.33
C ARG A 257 19.88 -11.17 -10.49
N CYS A 258 19.83 -9.92 -10.97
CA CYS A 258 21.02 -9.08 -11.11
C CYS A 258 21.67 -8.78 -9.76
N SER A 259 20.87 -8.38 -8.77
CA SER A 259 21.32 -8.08 -7.41
C SER A 259 22.01 -9.29 -6.76
N ASN A 260 21.39 -10.48 -6.81
CA ASN A 260 21.97 -11.70 -6.25
C ASN A 260 23.31 -12.08 -6.88
N ASN A 261 23.44 -11.96 -8.19
CA ASN A 261 24.70 -12.32 -8.84
C ASN A 261 25.80 -11.29 -8.56
N PHE A 262 25.47 -9.99 -8.47
CA PHE A 262 26.42 -8.96 -8.06
C PHE A 262 26.90 -9.17 -6.61
N ARG A 263 25.99 -9.56 -5.72
CA ARG A 263 26.30 -9.98 -4.35
C ARG A 263 27.31 -11.13 -4.30
N ASP A 264 27.08 -12.16 -5.11
CA ASP A 264 27.87 -13.40 -5.05
C ASP A 264 29.23 -13.27 -5.76
N GLU A 265 29.32 -12.50 -6.85
CA GLU A 265 30.52 -12.43 -7.71
C GLU A 265 31.40 -11.19 -7.45
N CYS A 266 30.88 -10.12 -6.83
CA CYS A 266 31.59 -8.83 -6.79
C CYS A 266 31.66 -8.17 -5.40
N MET A 267 30.61 -8.28 -4.60
CA MET A 267 30.50 -7.47 -3.38
C MET A 267 31.58 -7.76 -2.33
N LEU A 268 32.12 -8.99 -2.25
CA LEU A 268 33.17 -9.33 -1.28
C LEU A 268 34.48 -8.58 -1.59
N ASP A 269 34.87 -8.51 -2.86
CA ASP A 269 36.05 -7.77 -3.30
C ASP A 269 35.87 -6.24 -3.14
N LEU A 270 34.65 -5.75 -3.38
CA LEU A 270 34.29 -4.35 -3.13
C LEU A 270 34.41 -4.00 -1.63
N PHE A 271 33.93 -4.89 -0.76
CA PHE A 271 34.04 -4.69 0.69
C PHE A 271 35.49 -4.71 1.18
N ALA A 272 36.31 -5.66 0.69
CA ALA A 272 37.74 -5.69 1.00
C ALA A 272 38.48 -4.44 0.50
N ALA A 273 38.14 -3.93 -0.69
CA ALA A 273 38.68 -2.68 -1.20
C ALA A 273 38.33 -1.49 -0.30
N CYS A 274 37.07 -1.33 0.09
CA CYS A 274 36.68 -0.21 0.96
C CYS A 274 37.27 -0.32 2.38
N LEU A 275 37.52 -1.53 2.89
CA LEU A 275 38.23 -1.72 4.17
C LEU A 275 39.69 -1.25 4.09
N ALA A 276 40.38 -1.54 2.99
CA ALA A 276 41.75 -1.08 2.77
C ALA A 276 41.85 0.45 2.69
N GLU A 277 40.88 1.09 2.03
CA GLU A 277 40.77 2.56 1.98
C GLU A 277 40.47 3.15 3.35
N LEU A 278 39.55 2.55 4.10
CA LEU A 278 39.16 3.02 5.42
C LEU A 278 40.31 2.96 6.42
N GLU A 279 41.16 1.94 6.35
CA GLU A 279 42.32 1.80 7.24
C GLU A 279 43.34 2.94 7.08
N GLY A 280 43.59 3.39 5.85
CA GLY A 280 44.52 4.47 5.54
C GLY A 280 43.98 5.88 5.81
N LEU A 281 42.72 5.99 6.24
CA LEU A 281 42.00 7.25 6.36
C LEU A 281 42.37 8.00 7.64
N HIS A 282 42.45 9.34 7.55
CA HIS A 282 42.60 10.23 8.70
C HIS A 282 41.60 11.39 8.64
N SER A 283 41.36 12.07 9.76
CA SER A 283 40.34 13.13 9.87
C SER A 283 40.50 14.28 8.87
N GLY A 284 41.74 14.59 8.46
CA GLY A 284 42.04 15.61 7.44
C GLY A 284 42.03 15.12 5.97
N SER A 285 41.65 13.87 5.67
CA SER A 285 41.68 13.36 4.29
C SER A 285 40.56 14.02 3.47
N ALA A 286 40.81 14.35 2.20
CA ALA A 286 39.81 15.03 1.36
C ALA A 286 38.61 14.12 0.98
N THR A 287 38.77 12.79 1.07
CA THR A 287 37.82 11.78 0.60
C THR A 287 37.13 11.00 1.73
N VAL A 288 37.12 11.54 2.96
CA VAL A 288 36.52 10.84 4.12
C VAL A 288 35.04 10.56 3.88
N ALA A 289 34.31 11.50 3.28
CA ALA A 289 32.90 11.32 2.95
C ALA A 289 32.70 10.14 1.99
N GLU A 290 33.45 10.10 0.89
CA GLU A 290 33.30 9.10 -0.17
C GLU A 290 33.68 7.70 0.31
N VAL A 291 34.75 7.57 1.10
CA VAL A 291 35.15 6.27 1.67
C VAL A 291 34.12 5.78 2.69
N THR A 292 33.64 6.65 3.59
CA THR A 292 32.62 6.24 4.58
C THR A 292 31.27 5.93 3.96
N GLU A 293 30.87 6.65 2.91
CA GLU A 293 29.68 6.35 2.12
C GLU A 293 29.79 5.01 1.38
N LEU A 294 30.94 4.71 0.77
CA LEU A 294 31.16 3.43 0.11
C LEU A 294 31.09 2.26 1.11
N VAL A 295 31.70 2.40 2.29
CA VAL A 295 31.62 1.39 3.35
C VAL A 295 30.17 1.19 3.81
N ARG A 296 29.42 2.29 4.02
CA ARG A 296 28.00 2.23 4.34
C ARG A 296 27.24 1.47 3.26
N ASP A 297 27.39 1.85 2.00
CA ASP A 297 26.65 1.28 0.88
C ASP A 297 26.94 -0.23 0.72
N CYS A 298 28.18 -0.66 0.93
CA CYS A 298 28.56 -2.08 0.93
C CYS A 298 27.87 -2.87 2.06
N LEU A 299 27.82 -2.32 3.27
CA LEU A 299 27.22 -2.99 4.43
C LEU A 299 25.69 -2.93 4.45
N THR A 300 25.08 -1.93 3.82
CA THR A 300 23.62 -1.76 3.70
C THR A 300 23.05 -2.22 2.37
N PHE A 301 23.82 -3.00 1.60
CA PHE A 301 23.33 -3.62 0.36
C PHE A 301 22.12 -4.51 0.63
N ASP A 302 21.11 -4.51 -0.26
CA ASP A 302 19.96 -5.42 -0.15
C ASP A 302 20.37 -6.86 -0.53
N PHE A 303 20.92 -7.59 0.44
CA PHE A 303 21.37 -8.96 0.27
C PHE A 303 20.23 -9.96 -0.05
N MET A 304 18.96 -9.56 0.11
CA MET A 304 17.78 -10.40 -0.10
C MET A 304 17.05 -10.12 -1.41
N ALA A 305 17.14 -8.88 -1.91
CA ALA A 305 16.45 -8.39 -3.09
C ALA A 305 14.95 -8.73 -3.04
N ILE A 306 14.27 -8.21 -2.01
CA ILE A 306 12.83 -8.38 -1.75
C ILE A 306 12.10 -7.03 -1.94
N MET A 307 10.84 -7.07 -2.37
CA MET A 307 10.03 -5.83 -2.46
C MET A 307 9.79 -5.33 -1.02
N VAL A 308 10.08 -4.06 -0.78
CA VAL A 308 9.84 -3.40 0.51
C VAL A 308 8.35 -3.15 0.65
N ASP A 309 7.61 -4.20 1.00
CA ASP A 309 6.29 -4.13 1.63
C ASP A 309 6.07 -5.45 2.39
N GLU A 310 5.84 -5.32 3.71
CA GLU A 310 5.24 -6.30 4.62
C GLU A 310 6.05 -7.38 5.38
N THR A 311 7.32 -7.21 5.80
CA THR A 311 7.85 -8.10 6.87
C THR A 311 8.80 -7.44 7.88
N GLU A 312 8.51 -7.67 9.18
CA GLU A 312 9.43 -7.37 10.30
C GLU A 312 10.79 -8.10 10.20
N GLU A 313 10.90 -9.10 9.31
CA GLU A 313 12.13 -9.84 8.99
C GLU A 313 13.20 -8.98 8.29
N ALA A 314 12.85 -7.81 7.75
CA ALA A 314 13.75 -6.87 7.09
C ALA A 314 14.83 -6.26 8.02
N LEU A 315 14.72 -6.48 9.33
CA LEU A 315 15.64 -5.90 10.31
C LEU A 315 16.90 -6.75 10.58
N SER A 316 16.96 -7.98 10.08
CA SER A 316 18.18 -8.81 10.16
C SER A 316 18.99 -8.78 8.86
N ALA A 317 20.29 -8.50 8.95
CA ALA A 317 21.20 -8.53 7.82
C ALA A 317 21.52 -9.98 7.43
N GLN A 318 21.38 -10.30 6.14
CA GLN A 318 21.57 -11.63 5.58
C GLN A 318 22.82 -11.69 4.71
N PHE A 319 23.98 -11.49 5.31
CA PHE A 319 25.27 -11.60 4.61
C PHE A 319 25.48 -13.03 4.06
N PRO A 320 26.10 -13.18 2.88
CA PRO A 320 26.50 -14.49 2.36
C PRO A 320 27.47 -15.20 3.30
N SER A 321 27.37 -16.53 3.42
CA SER A 321 28.29 -17.32 4.27
C SER A 321 29.76 -17.18 3.87
N SER A 322 30.05 -16.90 2.59
CA SER A 322 31.40 -16.63 2.09
C SER A 322 32.03 -15.37 2.70
N TRP A 323 31.26 -14.49 3.33
CA TRP A 323 31.79 -13.29 3.99
C TRP A 323 32.25 -13.54 5.42
N LYS A 324 31.90 -14.70 6.01
CA LYS A 324 32.09 -14.97 7.44
C LYS A 324 33.53 -14.76 7.90
N GLU A 325 34.50 -15.26 7.14
CA GLU A 325 35.92 -15.14 7.49
C GLU A 325 36.40 -13.69 7.51
N LEU A 326 36.07 -12.89 6.49
CA LEU A 326 36.48 -11.48 6.40
C LEU A 326 35.68 -10.59 7.37
N LEU A 327 34.36 -10.79 7.47
CA LEU A 327 33.44 -9.97 8.25
C LEU A 327 33.65 -10.12 9.76
N LEU A 328 33.98 -11.34 10.22
CA LEU A 328 34.20 -11.63 11.64
C LEU A 328 35.69 -11.58 12.04
N ALA A 329 36.61 -11.29 11.12
CA ALA A 329 38.02 -11.16 11.44
C ALA A 329 38.25 -10.04 12.46
N PRO A 330 39.05 -10.27 13.52
CA PRO A 330 39.34 -9.25 14.54
C PRO A 330 39.91 -7.95 13.95
N HIS A 331 40.73 -8.05 12.90
CA HIS A 331 41.30 -6.90 12.21
C HIS A 331 40.23 -6.02 11.54
N THR A 332 39.24 -6.63 10.88
CA THR A 332 38.13 -5.91 10.24
C THR A 332 37.36 -5.07 11.26
N TRP A 333 37.08 -5.65 12.43
CA TRP A 333 36.41 -4.94 13.53
C TRP A 333 37.24 -3.79 14.09
N GLN A 334 38.55 -4.00 14.26
CA GLN A 334 39.47 -2.96 14.71
C GLN A 334 39.52 -1.77 13.74
N VAL A 335 39.55 -2.02 12.43
CA VAL A 335 39.54 -0.95 11.42
C VAL A 335 38.21 -0.20 11.46
N LEU A 336 37.09 -0.91 11.39
CA LEU A 336 35.75 -0.32 11.34
C LEU A 336 35.44 0.52 12.59
N TRP A 337 35.58 -0.07 13.78
CA TRP A 337 35.27 0.63 15.03
C TRP A 337 36.35 1.61 15.45
N GLY A 338 37.61 1.34 15.11
CA GLY A 338 38.72 2.27 15.32
C GLY A 338 38.55 3.55 14.51
N GLN A 339 38.18 3.45 13.23
CA GLN A 339 37.90 4.61 12.39
C GLN A 339 36.59 5.32 12.78
N HIS A 340 35.57 4.56 13.20
CA HIS A 340 34.37 5.17 13.80
C HIS A 340 34.72 6.03 15.03
N ALA A 341 35.62 5.55 15.90
CA ALA A 341 36.04 6.28 17.09
C ALA A 341 36.91 7.51 16.77
N SER A 342 37.78 7.44 15.75
CA SER A 342 38.71 8.51 15.41
C SER A 342 38.08 9.64 14.57
N LEU A 343 37.14 9.32 13.69
CA LEU A 343 36.56 10.29 12.75
C LEU A 343 35.53 11.20 13.43
N PRO A 344 35.48 12.50 13.07
CA PRO A 344 34.49 13.42 13.60
C PRO A 344 33.11 13.23 12.96
N TYR A 345 32.08 13.80 13.59
CA TYR A 345 30.77 13.98 12.96
C TYR A 345 30.89 14.87 11.71
N PRO A 346 30.19 14.59 10.58
CA PRO A 346 29.18 13.55 10.39
C PRO A 346 29.71 12.17 9.96
N HIS A 347 31.00 12.04 9.66
CA HIS A 347 31.57 10.83 9.06
C HIS A 347 31.45 9.59 9.95
N CYS A 348 31.60 9.75 11.26
CA CYS A 348 31.35 8.66 12.20
C CYS A 348 29.88 8.19 12.20
N ALA A 349 28.91 9.09 11.97
CA ALA A 349 27.49 8.72 11.87
C ALA A 349 27.22 7.92 10.58
N THR A 350 27.81 8.32 9.46
CA THR A 350 27.73 7.58 8.19
C THR A 350 28.30 6.17 8.34
N LEU A 351 29.46 6.04 8.98
CA LEU A 351 30.07 4.73 9.22
C LEU A 351 29.23 3.89 10.18
N LEU A 352 28.72 4.47 11.27
CA LEU A 352 27.82 3.77 12.20
C LEU A 352 26.54 3.28 11.50
N THR A 353 26.01 4.04 10.55
CA THR A 353 24.86 3.63 9.73
C THR A 353 25.15 2.33 9.00
N GLY A 354 26.33 2.18 8.39
CA GLY A 354 26.79 0.93 7.79
C GLY A 354 26.94 -0.20 8.82
N LEU A 355 27.52 0.12 9.98
CA LEU A 355 27.73 -0.85 11.06
C LEU A 355 26.43 -1.39 11.66
N THR A 356 25.31 -0.68 11.54
CA THR A 356 24.00 -1.19 11.98
C THR A 356 23.64 -2.55 11.35
N SER A 357 24.06 -2.81 10.10
CA SER A 357 23.89 -4.11 9.45
C SER A 357 24.68 -5.21 10.15
N MET A 358 25.90 -4.89 10.60
CA MET A 358 26.70 -5.84 11.37
C MET A 358 26.05 -6.09 12.73
N CYS A 359 25.48 -5.08 13.39
CA CYS A 359 24.73 -5.27 14.63
C CYS A 359 23.52 -6.23 14.50
N GLY A 360 23.00 -6.44 13.30
CA GLY A 360 21.81 -7.24 13.02
C GLY A 360 22.04 -8.55 12.26
N ILE A 361 23.23 -9.15 12.30
CA ILE A 361 23.51 -10.42 11.58
C ILE A 361 22.51 -11.51 12.00
N ARG A 362 21.91 -12.19 11.00
CA ARG A 362 20.93 -13.26 11.22
C ARG A 362 21.54 -14.40 12.06
N ARG A 363 20.75 -14.90 13.01
CA ARG A 363 21.12 -15.96 13.97
C ARG A 363 21.73 -17.22 13.31
N THR A 364 21.30 -17.56 12.10
CA THR A 364 21.75 -18.73 11.31
C THR A 364 23.12 -18.54 10.64
N PHE A 365 23.73 -17.37 10.76
CA PHE A 365 25.10 -17.12 10.27
C PHE A 365 26.17 -17.78 11.16
N PHE A 366 25.81 -18.04 12.42
CA PHE A 366 26.67 -18.67 13.42
C PHE A 366 26.33 -20.17 13.52
N GLU A 367 27.36 -20.99 13.69
CA GLU A 367 27.23 -22.45 13.74
C GLU A 367 26.82 -22.93 15.14
N SER A 368 27.26 -22.23 16.18
CA SER A 368 26.99 -22.59 17.58
C SER A 368 26.50 -21.41 18.42
N THR A 369 25.95 -21.72 19.60
CA THR A 369 25.52 -20.70 20.55
C THR A 369 26.72 -19.95 21.13
N GLU A 370 27.82 -20.65 21.38
CA GLU A 370 29.07 -20.11 21.92
C GLU A 370 29.71 -19.11 20.96
N GLU A 371 29.82 -19.45 19.66
CA GLU A 371 30.36 -18.56 18.63
C GLU A 371 29.59 -17.23 18.58
N ARG A 372 28.26 -17.34 18.65
CA ARG A 372 27.38 -16.17 18.65
C ARG A 372 27.47 -15.35 19.93
N VAL A 373 27.62 -15.96 21.10
CA VAL A 373 27.83 -15.20 22.35
C VAL A 373 29.17 -14.49 22.32
N GLN A 374 30.23 -15.13 21.82
CA GLN A 374 31.54 -14.50 21.62
C GLN A 374 31.46 -13.31 20.65
N TYR A 375 30.67 -13.44 19.58
CA TYR A 375 30.38 -12.35 18.67
C TYR A 375 29.69 -11.18 19.39
N LEU A 376 28.65 -11.46 20.18
CA LEU A 376 27.91 -10.44 20.93
C LEU A 376 28.78 -9.73 21.97
N ASP A 377 29.66 -10.47 22.68
CA ASP A 377 30.61 -9.90 23.65
C ASP A 377 31.49 -8.84 23.01
N GLY A 378 32.07 -9.15 21.84
CA GLY A 378 32.87 -8.18 21.09
C GLY A 378 32.01 -7.03 20.57
N ALA A 379 30.89 -7.31 19.93
CA ALA A 379 30.09 -6.30 19.24
C ALA A 379 29.46 -5.28 20.21
N LEU A 380 28.90 -5.75 21.32
CA LEU A 380 28.34 -4.88 22.36
C LEU A 380 29.45 -4.09 23.08
N ALA A 381 30.64 -4.66 23.30
CA ALA A 381 31.76 -3.93 23.88
C ALA A 381 32.19 -2.73 23.03
N HIS A 382 32.22 -2.86 21.69
CA HIS A 382 32.54 -1.74 20.80
C HIS A 382 31.46 -0.63 20.87
N LEU A 383 30.17 -0.99 20.96
CA LEU A 383 29.10 -0.01 21.18
C LEU A 383 29.25 0.70 22.53
N VAL A 384 29.60 -0.03 23.60
CA VAL A 384 29.87 0.56 24.91
C VAL A 384 31.01 1.57 24.82
N GLN A 385 32.10 1.22 24.14
CA GLN A 385 33.23 2.13 23.92
C GLN A 385 32.80 3.37 23.13
N ALA A 386 31.96 3.22 22.09
CA ALA A 386 31.39 4.34 21.34
C ALA A 386 30.55 5.28 22.22
N MET A 387 29.78 4.73 23.17
CA MET A 387 28.97 5.49 24.13
C MET A 387 29.81 6.16 25.23
N GLN A 388 31.08 5.78 25.40
CA GLN A 388 32.01 6.38 26.37
C GLN A 388 32.87 7.50 25.77
N LEU A 389 32.77 7.75 24.45
CA LEU A 389 33.50 8.84 23.80
C LEU A 389 33.00 10.20 24.30
N THR A 390 33.93 11.10 24.62
CA THR A 390 33.66 12.41 25.22
C THR A 390 33.86 13.58 24.24
N ASP A 391 33.67 13.33 22.94
CA ASP A 391 33.91 14.30 21.87
C ASP A 391 32.66 15.11 21.45
N GLY A 392 31.54 14.91 22.16
CA GLY A 392 30.30 15.66 21.97
C GLY A 392 29.33 15.04 20.95
N ARG A 393 29.69 13.97 20.23
CA ARG A 393 28.79 13.36 19.22
C ARG A 393 27.47 12.84 19.82
N LEU A 394 27.47 12.43 21.08
CA LEU A 394 26.27 11.99 21.81
C LEU A 394 25.27 13.11 22.11
N LYS A 395 25.66 14.38 21.92
CA LYS A 395 24.73 15.53 21.99
C LYS A 395 24.03 15.82 20.66
N VAL A 396 24.42 15.15 19.58
CA VAL A 396 23.85 15.33 18.24
C VAL A 396 22.69 14.34 18.07
N PRO A 397 21.43 14.79 17.94
CA PRO A 397 20.27 13.90 17.88
C PRO A 397 20.35 12.85 16.75
N HIS A 398 20.83 13.24 15.57
CA HIS A 398 21.00 12.32 14.44
C HIS A 398 21.96 11.16 14.77
N TYR A 399 23.08 11.43 15.45
CA TYR A 399 24.02 10.38 15.84
C TYR A 399 23.38 9.41 16.85
N VAL A 400 22.66 9.94 17.84
CA VAL A 400 21.94 9.12 18.83
C VAL A 400 20.83 8.29 18.17
N THR A 401 20.16 8.80 17.14
CA THR A 401 19.19 8.03 16.34
C THR A 401 19.85 6.79 15.71
N VAL A 402 20.98 6.99 15.01
CA VAL A 402 21.71 5.88 14.36
C VAL A 402 22.26 4.89 15.39
N LEU A 403 22.71 5.39 16.56
CA LEU A 403 23.13 4.55 17.68
C LEU A 403 21.97 3.70 18.24
N ALA A 404 20.79 4.30 18.40
CA ALA A 404 19.59 3.59 18.85
C ALA A 404 19.15 2.51 17.85
N GLU A 405 19.24 2.81 16.55
CA GLU A 405 19.01 1.83 15.48
C GLU A 405 20.01 0.67 15.54
N ALA A 406 21.30 0.96 15.74
CA ALA A 406 22.33 -0.06 15.95
C ALA A 406 21.99 -0.98 17.13
N CYS A 407 21.58 -0.40 18.26
CA CYS A 407 21.14 -1.15 19.44
C CYS A 407 19.91 -2.01 19.14
N CYS A 408 18.94 -1.46 18.43
CA CYS A 408 17.72 -2.17 18.02
C CYS A 408 18.02 -3.35 17.08
N ARG A 409 19.02 -3.22 16.21
CA ARG A 409 19.43 -4.28 15.27
C ARG A 409 19.94 -5.52 15.98
N PHE A 410 20.56 -5.40 17.15
CA PHE A 410 20.91 -6.56 17.98
C PHE A 410 19.68 -7.28 18.55
N VAL A 411 18.63 -6.56 18.93
CA VAL A 411 17.43 -7.18 19.51
C VAL A 411 16.70 -8.07 18.50
N SER A 412 16.69 -7.69 17.22
CA SER A 412 15.88 -8.37 16.20
C SER A 412 16.24 -9.86 15.95
N PRO A 413 17.50 -10.24 15.66
CA PRO A 413 17.86 -11.63 15.41
C PRO A 413 18.19 -12.42 16.68
N PHE A 414 18.64 -11.76 17.75
CA PHE A 414 19.15 -12.41 18.96
C PHE A 414 18.09 -12.46 20.08
N GLY A 415 17.32 -11.37 20.23
CA GLY A 415 16.40 -11.17 21.34
C GLY A 415 17.09 -11.17 22.70
N TYR A 416 16.31 -10.99 23.77
CA TYR A 416 16.81 -11.02 25.14
C TYR A 416 17.55 -12.32 25.45
N ARG A 417 17.04 -13.46 24.97
CA ARG A 417 17.59 -14.82 25.20
C ARG A 417 19.10 -14.94 24.95
N ASP A 418 19.58 -14.39 23.85
CA ASP A 418 21.00 -14.50 23.49
C ASP A 418 21.80 -13.31 24.02
N LEU A 419 21.17 -12.12 24.11
CA LEU A 419 21.80 -10.91 24.61
C LEU A 419 22.18 -11.02 26.09
N HIS A 420 21.33 -11.57 26.95
CA HIS A 420 21.61 -11.68 28.40
C HIS A 420 22.79 -12.62 28.72
N LEU A 421 23.10 -13.55 27.81
CA LEU A 421 24.25 -14.45 27.94
C LEU A 421 25.59 -13.76 27.67
N SER A 422 25.56 -12.57 27.05
CA SER A 422 26.78 -11.81 26.75
C SER A 422 27.35 -11.18 28.02
N SER A 423 28.66 -11.31 28.20
CA SER A 423 29.40 -10.68 29.30
C SER A 423 29.38 -9.14 29.23
N ALA A 424 29.13 -8.57 28.05
CA ALA A 424 29.02 -7.12 27.84
C ALA A 424 27.62 -6.56 28.15
N PHE A 425 26.59 -7.40 28.22
CA PHE A 425 25.19 -6.98 28.43
C PHE A 425 24.98 -6.15 29.72
N PRO A 426 25.55 -6.52 30.88
CA PRO A 426 25.36 -5.75 32.13
C PRO A 426 25.97 -4.34 32.10
N VAL A 427 26.90 -4.06 31.18
CA VAL A 427 27.50 -2.72 30.98
C VAL A 427 26.81 -1.97 29.85
N TRP A 428 26.38 -2.68 28.81
CA TRP A 428 25.70 -2.12 27.65
C TRP A 428 24.33 -1.53 28.00
N VAL A 429 23.49 -2.27 28.73
CA VAL A 429 22.13 -1.81 29.05
C VAL A 429 22.12 -0.50 29.87
N PRO A 430 22.91 -0.35 30.95
CA PRO A 430 22.99 0.92 31.67
C PRO A 430 23.55 2.08 30.84
N ALA A 431 24.48 1.82 29.92
CA ALA A 431 25.01 2.85 29.03
C ALA A 431 23.93 3.40 28.08
N VAL A 432 23.11 2.51 27.49
CA VAL A 432 21.97 2.94 26.66
C VAL A 432 20.91 3.64 27.53
N GLN A 433 20.69 3.19 28.76
CA GLN A 433 19.76 3.83 29.70
C GLN A 433 20.15 5.29 29.97
N SER A 434 21.43 5.58 30.23
CA SER A 434 21.90 6.95 30.47
C SER A 434 21.57 7.89 29.31
N ILE A 435 21.89 7.48 28.08
CA ILE A 435 21.60 8.27 26.87
C ILE A 435 20.08 8.43 26.68
N SER A 436 19.32 7.36 26.96
CA SER A 436 17.87 7.38 26.84
C SER A 436 17.23 8.36 27.82
N LEU A 437 17.69 8.39 29.06
CA LEU A 437 17.21 9.35 30.05
C LEU A 437 17.52 10.79 29.64
N ASP A 438 18.69 11.06 29.05
CA ASP A 438 19.03 12.41 28.56
C ASP A 438 18.10 12.85 27.43
N VAL A 439 17.79 11.96 26.48
CA VAL A 439 16.84 12.25 25.39
C VAL A 439 15.39 12.34 25.89
N PHE A 440 14.97 11.44 26.78
CA PHE A 440 13.59 11.41 27.28
C PHE A 440 13.26 12.60 28.17
N ARG A 441 14.25 13.25 28.78
CA ARG A 441 14.07 14.52 29.53
C ARG A 441 13.77 15.71 28.64
N LEU A 442 14.12 15.65 27.35
CA LEU A 442 13.90 16.75 26.42
C LEU A 442 12.39 17.01 26.28
N PRO A 443 11.92 18.25 26.55
CA PRO A 443 10.53 18.64 26.30
C PRO A 443 10.10 18.35 24.86
N PHE A 444 8.81 18.07 24.68
CA PHE A 444 8.25 17.85 23.35
C PHE A 444 8.39 19.11 22.48
N GLY A 445 8.78 18.93 21.22
CA GLY A 445 9.05 20.01 20.25
C GLY A 445 10.51 20.44 20.17
N GLN A 446 11.39 19.96 21.07
CA GLN A 446 12.82 20.22 20.99
C GLN A 446 13.54 19.24 20.05
N SER A 447 14.73 19.63 19.58
CA SER A 447 15.56 18.79 18.72
C SER A 447 15.88 17.45 19.40
N GLY A 448 15.50 16.34 18.77
CA GLY A 448 15.62 14.99 19.31
C GLY A 448 14.39 14.46 20.06
N SER A 449 13.40 15.29 20.42
CA SER A 449 12.18 14.82 21.09
C SER A 449 11.28 13.96 20.19
N PHE A 450 11.49 14.03 18.86
CA PHE A 450 10.71 13.31 17.86
C PHE A 450 11.42 12.02 17.41
N THR A 451 12.15 12.05 16.29
CA THR A 451 12.83 10.89 15.70
C THR A 451 13.76 10.17 16.66
N THR A 452 14.64 10.90 17.36
CA THR A 452 15.61 10.28 18.27
C THR A 452 14.94 9.59 19.46
N ALA A 453 13.96 10.24 20.10
CA ALA A 453 13.17 9.62 21.17
C ALA A 453 12.39 8.40 20.66
N THR A 454 11.78 8.48 19.47
CA THR A 454 11.07 7.35 18.84
C THR A 454 12.00 6.16 18.60
N SER A 455 13.21 6.38 18.07
CA SER A 455 14.17 5.29 17.83
C SER A 455 14.65 4.61 19.13
N LEU A 456 14.91 5.40 20.19
CA LEU A 456 15.28 4.86 21.50
C LEU A 456 14.12 4.10 22.15
N LEU A 457 12.91 4.65 22.11
CA LEU A 457 11.70 3.97 22.60
C LEU A 457 11.43 2.69 21.81
N HIS A 458 11.66 2.68 20.51
CA HIS A 458 11.52 1.50 19.67
C HIS A 458 12.51 0.40 20.11
N PHE A 459 13.78 0.75 20.33
CA PHE A 459 14.77 -0.17 20.90
C PHE A 459 14.29 -0.78 22.22
N TRP A 460 13.90 0.07 23.18
CA TRP A 460 13.47 -0.37 24.50
C TRP A 460 12.20 -1.23 24.45
N SER A 461 11.21 -0.81 23.67
CA SER A 461 9.98 -1.56 23.46
C SER A 461 10.27 -2.95 22.91
N ARG A 462 11.13 -3.08 21.88
CA ARG A 462 11.49 -4.38 21.31
C ARG A 462 12.26 -5.25 22.31
N LEU A 463 13.19 -4.68 23.06
CA LEU A 463 13.94 -5.41 24.08
C LEU A 463 13.01 -5.91 25.19
N ALA A 464 12.08 -5.07 25.64
CA ALA A 464 11.05 -5.41 26.63
C ALA A 464 10.11 -6.52 26.13
N THR A 465 9.61 -6.43 24.89
CA THR A 465 8.80 -7.50 24.29
C THR A 465 9.58 -8.81 24.19
N SER A 466 10.85 -8.75 23.80
CA SER A 466 11.70 -9.94 23.74
C SER A 466 11.97 -10.55 25.12
N ARG A 467 12.15 -9.71 26.16
CA ARG A 467 12.28 -10.16 27.55
C ARG A 467 11.01 -10.88 28.02
N ARG A 468 9.82 -10.34 27.72
CA ARG A 468 8.52 -10.92 28.12
C ARG A 468 8.22 -12.27 27.47
N THR A 469 8.68 -12.46 26.23
CA THR A 469 8.50 -13.72 25.49
C THR A 469 9.49 -14.80 25.88
N TYR A 470 10.56 -14.45 26.59
CA TYR A 470 11.54 -15.40 27.12
C TYR A 470 11.04 -16.02 28.44
N SER A 471 11.16 -17.35 28.57
CA SER A 471 10.60 -18.15 29.67
C SER A 471 10.98 -17.59 31.05
N MET A 472 9.95 -17.27 31.85
CA MET A 472 10.07 -16.77 33.22
C MET A 472 10.21 -17.93 34.20
N SER A 473 11.43 -18.41 34.45
CA SER A 473 11.69 -19.08 35.73
C SER A 473 11.84 -18.01 36.82
N GLU A 474 11.42 -18.30 38.06
CA GLU A 474 11.57 -17.38 39.20
C GLU A 474 13.03 -16.94 39.42
N ASP A 475 14.00 -17.75 38.97
CA ASP A 475 15.44 -17.48 39.04
C ASP A 475 15.98 -16.55 37.93
N THR A 476 15.12 -15.99 37.05
CA THR A 476 15.61 -15.07 35.99
C THR A 476 16.01 -13.70 36.56
N PRO A 477 17.16 -13.14 36.14
CA PRO A 477 17.62 -11.83 36.63
C PRO A 477 16.69 -10.70 36.17
N LYS A 478 16.39 -9.77 37.08
CA LYS A 478 15.46 -8.64 36.89
C LYS A 478 16.16 -7.41 36.31
N ASP A 479 16.96 -7.60 35.27
CA ASP A 479 17.89 -6.56 34.78
C ASP A 479 17.17 -5.40 34.09
N LEU A 480 16.04 -5.65 33.41
CA LEU A 480 15.29 -4.62 32.70
C LEU A 480 14.14 -4.05 33.54
N GLU A 481 13.53 -4.90 34.37
CA GLU A 481 12.44 -4.57 35.28
C GLU A 481 12.86 -3.52 36.32
N LEU A 482 14.15 -3.50 36.70
CA LEU A 482 14.69 -2.49 37.62
C LEU A 482 14.86 -1.11 36.98
N LEU A 483 15.02 -1.05 35.64
CA LEU A 483 15.32 0.18 34.90
C LEU A 483 14.07 0.79 34.23
N SER A 484 13.11 -0.04 33.84
CA SER A 484 11.93 0.39 33.09
C SER A 484 11.07 1.45 33.80
N PRO A 485 10.85 1.41 35.14
CA PRO A 485 10.00 2.41 35.80
C PRO A 485 10.60 3.82 35.73
N GLU A 486 11.93 3.95 35.80
CA GLU A 486 12.60 5.24 35.69
C GLU A 486 12.53 5.79 34.26
N LEU A 487 12.73 4.95 33.24
CA LEU A 487 12.61 5.36 31.84
C LEU A 487 11.20 5.83 31.51
N VAL A 488 10.18 5.08 31.93
CA VAL A 488 8.77 5.41 31.71
C VAL A 488 8.40 6.70 32.42
N LEU A 489 8.74 6.85 33.70
CA LEU A 489 8.46 8.08 34.45
C LEU A 489 9.17 9.27 33.81
N CYS A 490 10.46 9.16 33.53
CA CYS A 490 11.26 10.24 32.93
C CYS A 490 10.66 10.76 31.62
N PHE A 491 10.26 9.86 30.73
CA PHE A 491 9.56 10.21 29.50
C PHE A 491 8.20 10.84 29.78
N PHE A 492 7.38 10.20 30.63
CA PHE A 492 6.04 10.71 30.96
C PHE A 492 6.11 12.14 31.51
N GLU A 493 7.01 12.39 32.47
CA GLU A 493 7.21 13.69 33.10
C GLU A 493 7.54 14.78 32.08
N SER A 494 8.38 14.51 31.09
CA SER A 494 8.78 15.52 30.09
C SER A 494 7.66 15.85 29.10
N ARG A 495 6.75 14.89 28.84
CA ARG A 495 5.62 15.05 27.92
C ARG A 495 4.43 15.76 28.54
N VAL A 496 4.16 15.55 29.83
CA VAL A 496 3.03 16.16 30.53
C VAL A 496 3.41 17.42 31.34
N ARG A 497 4.67 17.87 31.26
CA ARG A 497 5.13 19.08 31.97
C ARG A 497 4.46 20.33 31.41
N VAL A 498 3.93 21.15 32.30
CA VAL A 498 3.33 22.45 31.97
C VAL A 498 4.38 23.55 32.20
N ALA A 499 4.70 24.32 31.17
CA ALA A 499 5.64 25.45 31.29
C ALA A 499 4.97 26.59 32.10
N GLY A 500 5.58 27.03 33.21
CA GLY A 500 5.18 28.25 33.93
C GLY A 500 4.42 28.10 35.27
N GLY A 501 4.59 27.00 36.01
CA GLY A 501 3.94 26.79 37.32
C GLY A 501 4.79 27.03 38.58
N GLY A 502 5.92 27.73 38.49
CA GLY A 502 6.81 27.99 39.64
C GLY A 502 6.64 29.39 40.23
N GLY A 503 6.19 29.48 41.48
CA GLY A 503 5.99 30.73 42.23
C GLY A 503 7.25 31.58 42.42
N GLY A 504 7.00 32.86 42.73
CA GLY A 504 7.97 33.95 42.70
C GLY A 504 9.20 33.82 43.61
N GLY A 505 10.29 34.38 43.10
CA GLY A 505 11.56 34.56 43.81
C GLY A 505 12.53 35.30 42.89
N ALA A 506 12.44 36.63 42.89
CA ALA A 506 13.31 37.50 42.12
C ALA A 506 14.79 37.40 42.54
N SER A 507 15.70 37.34 41.58
CA SER A 507 16.94 38.10 41.62
C SER A 507 17.45 38.38 40.21
N ALA A 508 17.53 39.67 39.91
CA ALA A 508 17.96 40.23 38.64
C ALA A 508 19.48 40.09 38.44
N GLY A 509 19.87 39.87 37.19
CA GLY A 509 21.24 40.03 36.70
C GLY A 509 21.21 40.29 35.20
N ALA A 510 20.98 41.56 34.83
CA ALA A 510 21.01 42.00 33.44
C ALA A 510 22.45 41.99 32.91
N ALA A 511 22.66 41.37 31.75
CA ALA A 511 23.85 41.53 30.91
C ALA A 511 23.40 41.77 29.44
N PRO A 512 24.15 42.55 28.65
CA PRO A 512 23.64 43.18 27.43
C PRO A 512 23.59 42.21 26.25
N ARG A 513 22.58 42.42 25.39
CA ARG A 513 22.33 41.70 24.13
C ARG A 513 23.40 42.02 23.10
N ASP A 514 24.15 41.01 22.69
CA ASP A 514 24.87 40.99 21.41
C ASP A 514 24.07 40.16 20.39
N THR A 515 23.59 40.86 19.37
CA THR A 515 22.92 40.29 18.19
C THR A 515 23.96 39.63 17.28
N ASN A 516 24.02 38.29 17.26
CA ASN A 516 24.38 37.44 16.09
C ASN A 516 24.61 35.96 16.48
N ASN A 517 23.59 35.30 17.04
CA ASN A 517 23.52 33.84 17.08
C ASN A 517 22.06 33.40 17.06
N ALA A 518 21.60 32.79 15.97
CA ALA A 518 20.25 32.23 15.82
C ALA A 518 20.14 30.82 16.45
N THR A 519 20.65 30.65 17.67
CA THR A 519 20.67 29.36 18.40
C THR A 519 20.45 29.48 19.91
N GLY A 520 19.86 30.57 20.40
CA GLY A 520 19.51 30.70 21.81
C GLY A 520 18.22 31.51 22.00
N GLU A 521 17.42 31.09 22.98
CA GLU A 521 16.09 31.61 23.37
C GLU A 521 14.86 30.92 22.73
N ALA A 522 14.79 29.59 22.87
CA ALA A 522 13.53 28.82 22.84
C ALA A 522 13.38 27.93 24.09
N GLU A 523 14.00 28.32 25.21
CA GLU A 523 13.83 27.60 26.48
C GLU A 523 12.52 28.05 27.13
N GLY A 524 11.44 27.30 26.85
CA GLY A 524 10.17 27.42 27.58
C GLY A 524 8.92 27.71 26.75
N MET A 525 9.01 27.78 25.42
CA MET A 525 7.82 27.87 24.57
C MET A 525 7.20 26.48 24.39
N GLU A 526 5.93 26.33 24.76
CA GLU A 526 5.16 25.11 24.51
C GLU A 526 5.04 24.89 22.99
N TYR A 527 5.26 23.66 22.52
CA TYR A 527 5.11 23.33 21.11
C TYR A 527 3.66 23.54 20.67
N ASP A 528 3.45 24.48 19.76
CA ASP A 528 2.12 24.76 19.22
C ASP A 528 1.80 23.76 18.11
N MET A 529 1.00 22.75 18.46
CA MET A 529 0.53 21.72 17.53
C MET A 529 -0.33 22.29 16.39
N LYS A 530 -0.87 23.51 16.55
CA LYS A 530 -1.79 24.12 15.59
C LYS A 530 -1.15 24.50 14.26
N ASP A 531 0.15 24.80 14.28
CA ASP A 531 0.89 25.32 13.13
C ASP A 531 1.83 24.27 12.50
N ASP A 532 1.62 22.98 12.80
CA ASP A 532 2.44 21.88 12.27
C ASP A 532 2.06 21.52 10.83
N GLU A 533 2.97 21.78 9.88
CA GLU A 533 2.79 21.48 8.45
C GLU A 533 2.66 19.98 8.16
N ASP A 534 3.23 19.12 9.03
CA ASP A 534 3.25 17.65 8.90
C ASP A 534 2.44 16.94 10.01
N PHE A 535 1.29 17.53 10.37
CA PHE A 535 0.43 17.10 11.49
C PHE A 535 0.18 15.58 11.60
N GLU A 536 -0.12 14.89 10.49
CA GLU A 536 -0.43 13.44 10.53
C GLU A 536 0.81 12.60 10.88
N ALA A 537 2.00 12.96 10.38
CA ALA A 537 3.25 12.29 10.75
C ALA A 537 3.59 12.52 12.23
N THR A 538 3.31 13.73 12.72
CA THR A 538 3.46 14.04 14.15
C THR A 538 2.56 13.18 15.02
N MET A 539 1.30 13.02 14.63
CA MET A 539 0.35 12.18 15.35
C MET A 539 0.75 10.70 15.37
N GLU A 540 1.23 10.18 14.23
CA GLU A 540 1.74 8.80 14.12
C GLU A 540 2.92 8.55 15.08
N SER A 541 3.83 9.51 15.18
CA SER A 541 4.97 9.41 16.12
C SER A 541 4.54 9.50 17.58
N ILE A 542 3.58 10.35 17.95
CA ILE A 542 3.03 10.42 19.32
C ILE A 542 2.43 9.07 19.72
N LEU A 543 1.67 8.46 18.82
CA LEU A 543 1.10 7.12 19.01
C LEU A 543 2.19 6.06 19.18
N ALA A 544 3.19 6.04 18.29
CA ALA A 544 4.30 5.10 18.35
C ALA A 544 5.11 5.24 19.66
N GLN A 545 5.39 6.48 20.10
CA GLN A 545 6.07 6.74 21.37
C GLN A 545 5.21 6.29 22.57
N SER A 546 3.90 6.57 22.55
CA SER A 546 2.99 6.20 23.64
C SER A 546 2.84 4.68 23.80
N ASP A 547 2.72 3.94 22.69
CA ASP A 547 2.65 2.48 22.69
C ASP A 547 3.97 1.83 23.15
N ALA A 548 5.11 2.39 22.74
CA ALA A 548 6.42 1.92 23.17
C ALA A 548 6.65 2.10 24.68
N VAL A 549 6.27 3.26 25.23
CA VAL A 549 6.34 3.55 26.68
C VAL A 549 5.41 2.63 27.46
N ALA A 550 4.19 2.40 26.97
CA ALA A 550 3.26 1.48 27.62
C ALA A 550 3.77 0.03 27.61
N THR A 551 4.46 -0.39 26.54
CA THR A 551 5.11 -1.71 26.45
C THR A 551 6.20 -1.88 27.52
N LEU A 552 6.99 -0.84 27.78
CA LEU A 552 7.99 -0.83 28.86
C LEU A 552 7.35 -0.92 30.25
N ALA A 553 6.24 -0.23 30.45
CA ALA A 553 5.53 -0.21 31.72
C ALA A 553 5.07 -1.61 32.14
N VAL A 554 4.86 -2.55 31.21
CA VAL A 554 4.42 -3.91 31.54
C VAL A 554 5.52 -4.74 32.22
N LEU A 555 6.80 -4.40 32.07
CA LEU A 555 7.90 -5.18 32.68
C LEU A 555 7.84 -5.18 34.22
N ASP A 556 7.48 -4.05 34.82
CA ASP A 556 7.20 -3.91 36.26
C ASP A 556 6.05 -2.92 36.42
N HIS A 557 4.84 -3.37 36.07
CA HIS A 557 3.67 -2.49 36.06
C HIS A 557 3.27 -2.04 37.46
N ALA A 558 3.53 -2.82 38.51
CA ALA A 558 3.18 -2.43 39.88
C ALA A 558 3.98 -1.19 40.31
N ARG A 559 5.31 -1.23 40.15
CA ARG A 559 6.17 -0.09 40.49
C ARG A 559 6.00 1.08 39.52
N THR A 560 5.90 0.79 38.22
CA THR A 560 5.73 1.85 37.20
C THR A 560 4.43 2.62 37.41
N MET A 561 3.31 1.92 37.64
CA MET A 561 2.02 2.58 37.87
C MET A 561 1.98 3.31 39.20
N ASP A 562 2.65 2.82 40.26
CA ASP A 562 2.78 3.56 41.52
C ASP A 562 3.52 4.89 41.31
N MET A 563 4.65 4.87 40.60
CA MET A 563 5.42 6.08 40.28
C MET A 563 4.60 7.08 39.45
N LEU A 564 3.88 6.61 38.42
CA LEU A 564 3.00 7.45 37.61
C LEU A 564 1.84 8.02 38.43
N ALA A 565 1.17 7.20 39.25
CA ALA A 565 0.08 7.64 40.12
C ALA A 565 0.55 8.70 41.12
N ASN A 566 1.70 8.49 41.75
CA ASN A 566 2.28 9.44 42.69
C ASN A 566 2.64 10.77 42.01
N TYR A 567 3.20 10.73 40.79
CA TYR A 567 3.51 11.94 40.04
C TYR A 567 2.26 12.74 39.67
N VAL A 568 1.22 12.09 39.13
CA VAL A 568 0.02 12.82 38.70
C VAL A 568 -0.73 13.47 39.86
N HIS A 569 -0.75 12.85 41.04
CA HIS A 569 -1.44 13.42 42.22
C HIS A 569 -0.61 14.46 42.97
N HIS A 570 0.71 14.26 43.12
CA HIS A 570 1.53 15.12 43.96
C HIS A 570 2.23 16.26 43.21
N ARG A 571 2.51 16.09 41.91
CA ARG A 571 3.27 17.08 41.13
C ARG A 571 2.47 17.72 40.01
N LEU A 572 1.68 16.93 39.27
CA LEU A 572 0.96 17.43 38.10
C LEU A 572 -0.36 18.10 38.50
N GLY A 573 -1.23 17.39 39.21
CA GLY A 573 -2.56 17.87 39.61
C GLY A 573 -3.40 18.36 38.44
N SER A 574 -4.34 19.28 38.70
CA SER A 574 -5.19 19.87 37.67
C SER A 574 -4.45 20.80 36.69
N ALA A 575 -3.17 21.10 36.93
CA ALA A 575 -2.39 22.00 36.09
C ALA A 575 -2.22 21.46 34.65
N VAL A 576 -2.28 20.13 34.45
CA VAL A 576 -2.23 19.52 33.11
C VAL A 576 -3.28 20.09 32.16
N LEU A 577 -4.45 20.45 32.70
CA LEU A 577 -5.55 21.05 31.94
C LEU A 577 -5.29 22.51 31.54
N ASN A 578 -4.17 23.11 31.93
CA ASN A 578 -3.78 24.42 31.42
C ASN A 578 -3.00 24.32 30.09
N SER A 579 -2.57 23.11 29.71
CA SER A 579 -1.77 22.84 28.51
C SER A 579 -2.49 21.80 27.62
N PRO A 580 -2.92 22.18 26.40
CA PRO A 580 -3.47 21.24 25.43
C PRO A 580 -2.47 20.14 25.03
N SER A 581 -1.18 20.49 24.93
CA SER A 581 -0.13 19.51 24.59
C SER A 581 0.05 18.46 25.69
N ALA A 582 0.15 18.89 26.95
CA ALA A 582 0.28 17.98 28.10
C ALA A 582 -0.96 17.09 28.26
N THR A 583 -2.16 17.66 28.04
CA THR A 583 -3.42 16.90 28.07
C THR A 583 -3.49 15.86 26.93
N THR A 584 -2.99 16.20 25.75
CA THR A 584 -2.91 15.29 24.59
C THR A 584 -2.01 14.10 24.91
N TRP A 585 -0.80 14.34 25.43
CA TRP A 585 0.13 13.29 25.84
C TRP A 585 -0.43 12.43 26.98
N LEU A 586 -1.11 13.02 27.96
CA LEU A 586 -1.77 12.28 29.03
C LEU A 586 -2.77 11.26 28.47
N PHE A 587 -3.66 11.66 27.55
CA PHE A 587 -4.67 10.76 27.00
C PHE A 587 -4.09 9.70 26.05
N TYR A 588 -3.08 10.04 25.24
CA TYR A 588 -2.41 9.03 24.40
C TYR A 588 -1.72 7.96 25.24
N ILE A 589 -0.90 8.38 26.21
CA ILE A 589 -0.20 7.45 27.10
C ILE A 589 -1.21 6.66 27.95
N ALA A 590 -2.27 7.29 28.48
CA ALA A 590 -3.32 6.58 29.21
C ALA A 590 -4.00 5.52 28.33
N GLY A 591 -4.32 5.83 27.06
CA GLY A 591 -4.87 4.87 26.11
C GLY A 591 -3.94 3.67 25.89
N SER A 592 -2.66 3.92 25.64
CA SER A 592 -1.67 2.86 25.48
C SER A 592 -1.50 2.03 26.76
N LEU A 593 -1.53 2.64 27.95
CA LEU A 593 -1.49 1.92 29.22
C LEU A 593 -2.74 1.06 29.45
N VAL A 594 -3.93 1.51 29.05
CA VAL A 594 -5.15 0.66 29.06
C VAL A 594 -4.92 -0.59 28.20
N ARG A 595 -4.37 -0.42 27.00
CA ARG A 595 -4.13 -1.55 26.08
C ARG A 595 -3.10 -2.55 26.61
N HIS A 596 -1.96 -2.04 27.10
CA HIS A 596 -0.80 -2.88 27.41
C HIS A 596 -0.71 -3.32 28.88
N VAL A 597 -1.02 -2.43 29.83
CA VAL A 597 -0.86 -2.70 31.27
C VAL A 597 -2.12 -3.30 31.87
N LEU A 598 -3.29 -2.69 31.62
CA LEU A 598 -4.54 -3.20 32.21
C LEU A 598 -4.94 -4.59 31.68
N SER A 599 -4.49 -4.96 30.48
CA SER A 599 -4.74 -6.30 29.94
C SER A 599 -4.00 -7.42 30.70
N THR A 600 -2.96 -7.08 31.47
CA THR A 600 -2.14 -8.03 32.24
C THR A 600 -1.93 -7.58 33.68
N VAL A 601 -2.87 -6.83 34.26
CA VAL A 601 -2.71 -6.27 35.61
C VAL A 601 -2.80 -7.36 36.68
N GLU A 602 -1.92 -7.28 37.68
CA GLU A 602 -1.92 -8.15 38.85
C GLU A 602 -2.47 -7.41 40.08
N GLU A 603 -2.85 -8.17 41.12
CA GLU A 603 -3.43 -7.64 42.37
C GLU A 603 -2.55 -6.55 43.01
N SER A 604 -1.23 -6.73 42.97
CA SER A 604 -0.24 -5.78 43.49
C SER A 604 -0.29 -4.38 42.85
N ALA A 605 -0.81 -4.27 41.62
CA ALA A 605 -0.86 -3.03 40.86
C ALA A 605 -2.26 -2.38 40.84
N VAL A 606 -3.29 -3.05 41.37
CA VAL A 606 -4.69 -2.61 41.29
C VAL A 606 -4.87 -1.21 41.87
N GLU A 607 -4.32 -0.94 43.05
CA GLU A 607 -4.46 0.35 43.72
C GLU A 607 -3.82 1.49 42.90
N SER A 608 -2.58 1.30 42.46
CA SER A 608 -1.84 2.29 41.68
C SER A 608 -2.48 2.56 40.31
N CYS A 609 -2.91 1.51 39.61
CA CYS A 609 -3.68 1.63 38.37
C CYS A 609 -4.99 2.41 38.60
N SER A 610 -5.73 2.05 39.66
CA SER A 610 -6.99 2.72 40.00
C SER A 610 -6.77 4.21 40.22
N ARG A 611 -5.76 4.60 41.01
CA ARG A 611 -5.42 6.01 41.25
C ARG A 611 -5.10 6.75 39.94
N PHE A 612 -4.22 6.21 39.10
CA PHE A 612 -3.84 6.87 37.85
C PHE A 612 -5.02 7.04 36.88
N PHE A 613 -5.85 6.01 36.70
CA PHE A 613 -6.99 6.09 35.79
C PHE A 613 -8.15 6.91 36.36
N MET A 614 -8.35 6.94 37.69
CA MET A 614 -9.26 7.90 38.33
C MET A 614 -8.86 9.34 37.97
N PHE A 615 -7.58 9.70 38.08
CA PHE A 615 -7.09 11.02 37.69
C PHE A 615 -7.36 11.34 36.20
N CYS A 616 -7.15 10.37 35.30
CA CYS A 616 -7.45 10.55 33.87
C CYS A 616 -8.95 10.79 33.63
N VAL A 617 -9.81 10.01 34.30
CA VAL A 617 -11.27 10.15 34.24
C VAL A 617 -11.72 11.49 34.82
N ASP A 618 -11.13 11.93 35.93
CA ASP A 618 -11.40 13.24 36.53
C ASP A 618 -10.99 14.38 35.61
N CYS A 619 -9.87 14.27 34.89
CA CYS A 619 -9.47 15.23 33.87
C CYS A 619 -10.52 15.34 32.75
N VAL A 620 -11.04 14.20 32.27
CA VAL A 620 -12.12 14.18 31.26
C VAL A 620 -13.41 14.80 31.80
N ASN A 621 -13.80 14.47 33.03
CA ASN A 621 -15.01 14.99 33.66
C ASN A 621 -14.89 16.49 33.97
N HIS A 622 -13.72 16.97 34.41
CA HIS A 622 -13.48 18.38 34.69
C HIS A 622 -13.50 19.22 33.43
N ARG A 623 -12.87 18.74 32.33
CA ARG A 623 -12.98 19.38 31.01
C ARG A 623 -14.45 19.62 30.68
N ARG A 624 -15.27 18.56 30.82
CA ARG A 624 -16.72 18.59 30.54
C ARG A 624 -17.57 19.47 31.48
N SER A 625 -17.13 19.76 32.71
CA SER A 625 -17.99 20.30 33.78
C SER A 625 -17.71 21.77 34.20
N GLY A 626 -17.12 22.63 33.35
CA GLY A 626 -16.79 24.01 33.77
C GLY A 626 -16.75 25.08 32.67
N ALA A 627 -16.27 26.28 33.01
CA ALA A 627 -16.03 27.42 32.09
C ALA A 627 -15.02 27.10 30.96
N ALA A 628 -14.28 25.98 31.08
CA ALA A 628 -13.42 25.43 30.04
C ALA A 628 -14.20 24.89 28.82
N ALA A 629 -15.50 24.61 28.96
CA ALA A 629 -16.41 24.25 27.87
C ALA A 629 -16.83 25.46 27.01
N ALA A 630 -16.21 26.64 27.22
CA ALA A 630 -16.44 27.80 26.39
C ALA A 630 -16.06 27.51 24.92
N PRO A 631 -16.88 27.96 23.94
CA PRO A 631 -16.56 27.85 22.53
C PRO A 631 -15.19 28.47 22.24
N GLY A 632 -14.24 27.66 21.73
CA GLY A 632 -12.89 28.11 21.39
C GLY A 632 -11.79 27.80 22.41
N SER A 633 -12.08 27.07 23.49
CA SER A 633 -11.05 26.56 24.40
C SER A 633 -10.07 25.61 23.70
N ALA A 634 -8.77 25.85 23.87
CA ALA A 634 -7.72 25.01 23.27
C ALA A 634 -7.74 23.56 23.78
N LEU A 635 -8.34 23.31 24.95
CA LEU A 635 -8.57 21.97 25.50
C LEU A 635 -9.64 21.17 24.75
N TYR A 636 -10.38 21.81 23.86
CA TYR A 636 -11.37 21.19 22.97
C TYR A 636 -10.93 21.22 21.51
N SER A 637 -9.66 21.55 21.26
CA SER A 637 -9.05 21.45 19.94
C SER A 637 -9.10 20.02 19.39
N ALA A 638 -8.95 19.88 18.07
CA ALA A 638 -8.97 18.57 17.41
C ALA A 638 -7.88 17.62 17.95
N TYR A 639 -6.73 18.16 18.31
CA TYR A 639 -5.59 17.44 18.90
C TYR A 639 -5.99 16.68 20.18
N VAL A 640 -6.54 17.41 21.15
CA VAL A 640 -6.92 16.84 22.45
C VAL A 640 -8.07 15.84 22.29
N GLU A 641 -8.99 16.09 21.36
CA GLU A 641 -10.09 15.15 21.11
C GLU A 641 -9.67 13.87 20.42
N ARG A 642 -8.74 13.93 19.46
CA ARG A 642 -8.19 12.71 18.86
C ARG A 642 -7.50 11.86 19.93
N ALA A 643 -6.77 12.49 20.85
CA ALA A 643 -6.16 11.81 21.99
C ALA A 643 -7.20 11.21 22.95
N LEU A 644 -8.26 11.97 23.28
CA LEU A 644 -9.37 11.46 24.08
C LEU A 644 -10.06 10.27 23.41
N LEU A 645 -10.35 10.36 22.11
CA LEU A 645 -10.99 9.28 21.35
C LEU A 645 -10.10 8.04 21.28
N HIS A 646 -8.79 8.19 21.18
CA HIS A 646 -7.84 7.09 21.31
C HIS A 646 -7.95 6.42 22.69
N PHE A 647 -7.91 7.20 23.78
CA PHE A 647 -8.12 6.69 25.14
C PHE A 647 -9.45 5.94 25.28
N LEU A 648 -10.55 6.56 24.84
CA LEU A 648 -11.89 5.95 24.92
C LEU A 648 -12.02 4.69 24.05
N SER A 649 -11.35 4.62 22.90
CA SER A 649 -11.32 3.43 22.06
C SER A 649 -10.58 2.27 22.74
N MET A 650 -9.50 2.54 23.47
CA MET A 650 -8.83 1.52 24.26
C MET A 650 -9.68 1.07 25.46
N VAL A 651 -10.39 2.00 26.12
CA VAL A 651 -11.35 1.69 27.18
C VAL A 651 -12.55 0.88 26.66
N GLN A 652 -12.99 1.11 25.42
CA GLN A 652 -14.04 0.32 24.76
C GLN A 652 -13.68 -1.16 24.71
N ASN A 653 -12.41 -1.50 24.46
CA ASN A 653 -11.97 -2.90 24.41
C ASN A 653 -12.06 -3.58 25.79
N VAL A 654 -11.88 -2.82 26.88
CA VAL A 654 -12.11 -3.31 28.25
C VAL A 654 -13.60 -3.54 28.49
N LEU A 655 -14.46 -2.62 28.01
CA LEU A 655 -15.91 -2.75 28.12
C LEU A 655 -16.46 -3.98 27.40
N THR A 656 -16.00 -4.28 26.19
CA THR A 656 -16.53 -5.36 25.35
C THR A 656 -15.94 -6.74 25.67
N SER A 657 -14.89 -6.79 26.50
CA SER A 657 -14.29 -8.07 26.92
C SER A 657 -15.29 -8.93 27.72
N SER A 658 -15.44 -10.18 27.31
CA SER A 658 -16.38 -11.14 27.91
C SER A 658 -15.88 -11.73 29.23
N ARG A 659 -14.55 -11.72 29.47
CA ARG A 659 -13.91 -12.24 30.67
C ARG A 659 -12.84 -11.26 31.15
N LEU A 660 -13.22 -10.38 32.07
CA LEU A 660 -12.26 -9.60 32.85
C LEU A 660 -11.69 -10.51 33.93
N HIS A 661 -10.36 -10.54 34.08
CA HIS A 661 -9.73 -11.16 35.25
C HIS A 661 -9.98 -10.29 36.49
N GLU A 662 -9.88 -10.88 37.68
CA GLU A 662 -10.30 -10.27 38.96
C GLU A 662 -9.66 -8.89 39.19
N ALA A 663 -8.33 -8.79 39.09
CA ALA A 663 -7.61 -7.52 39.27
C ALA A 663 -8.07 -6.40 38.31
N LEU A 664 -8.33 -6.70 37.03
CA LEU A 664 -8.87 -5.71 36.08
C LEU A 664 -10.30 -5.31 36.43
N ASN A 665 -11.12 -6.27 36.88
CA ASN A 665 -12.48 -5.97 37.34
C ASN A 665 -12.46 -5.05 38.57
N ASP A 666 -11.51 -5.23 39.48
CA ASP A 666 -11.33 -4.34 40.64
C ASP A 666 -10.91 -2.94 40.21
N VAL A 667 -9.98 -2.80 39.25
CA VAL A 667 -9.63 -1.49 38.68
C VAL A 667 -10.86 -0.82 38.05
N VAL A 668 -11.65 -1.55 37.25
CA VAL A 668 -12.88 -1.02 36.65
C VAL A 668 -13.88 -0.59 37.73
N THR A 669 -14.02 -1.38 38.79
CA THR A 669 -14.93 -1.08 39.91
C THR A 669 -14.45 0.14 40.71
N ASN A 670 -13.15 0.27 40.96
CA ASN A 670 -12.58 1.39 41.70
C ASN A 670 -12.67 2.70 40.90
N VAL A 671 -12.42 2.65 39.58
CA VAL A 671 -12.39 3.84 38.72
C VAL A 671 -13.78 4.26 38.27
N PHE A 672 -14.61 3.31 37.84
CA PHE A 672 -15.89 3.58 37.19
C PHE A 672 -17.10 3.11 38.00
N GLN A 673 -16.93 2.44 39.14
CA GLN A 673 -17.99 1.82 39.97
C GLN A 673 -18.66 0.59 39.34
N SER A 674 -18.94 0.59 38.05
CA SER A 674 -19.50 -0.55 37.33
C SER A 674 -19.18 -0.51 35.84
N ARG A 675 -19.35 -1.64 35.14
CA ARG A 675 -19.25 -1.69 33.67
C ARG A 675 -20.28 -0.80 32.97
N ALA A 676 -21.48 -0.67 33.53
CA ALA A 676 -22.52 0.22 33.01
C ALA A 676 -22.10 1.70 33.17
N ALA A 677 -21.52 2.07 34.31
CA ALA A 677 -21.01 3.42 34.55
C ALA A 677 -19.77 3.75 33.70
N LEU A 678 -18.90 2.76 33.40
CA LEU A 678 -17.82 2.89 32.41
C LEU A 678 -18.41 3.21 31.02
N PHE A 679 -19.43 2.47 30.58
CA PHE A 679 -20.07 2.76 29.30
C PHE A 679 -20.77 4.13 29.33
N GLN A 680 -21.44 4.50 30.42
CA GLN A 680 -22.01 5.82 30.59
C GLN A 680 -20.95 6.93 30.50
N PHE A 681 -19.75 6.72 31.03
CA PHE A 681 -18.62 7.65 30.90
C PHE A 681 -18.21 7.84 29.43
N MET A 682 -18.11 6.76 28.66
CA MET A 682 -17.80 6.82 27.23
C MET A 682 -18.91 7.55 26.44
N LEU A 683 -20.17 7.20 26.69
CA LEU A 683 -21.33 7.84 26.07
C LEU A 683 -21.39 9.34 26.35
N SER A 684 -21.14 9.72 27.59
CA SER A 684 -21.24 11.13 27.97
C SER A 684 -20.10 11.97 27.36
N SER A 685 -18.93 11.37 27.15
CA SER A 685 -17.78 12.02 26.51
C SER A 685 -17.98 12.16 24.99
N THR A 686 -18.40 11.09 24.33
CA THR A 686 -18.69 11.09 22.88
C THR A 686 -19.95 11.90 22.54
N GLY A 687 -20.96 11.92 23.41
CA GLY A 687 -22.14 12.78 23.29
C GLY A 687 -21.79 14.27 23.23
N HIS A 688 -20.81 14.71 24.04
CA HIS A 688 -20.32 16.08 23.96
C HIS A 688 -19.66 16.39 22.60
N ASN A 689 -18.93 15.43 22.02
CA ASN A 689 -18.35 15.58 20.70
C ASN A 689 -19.39 15.64 19.58
N ILE A 690 -20.51 14.92 19.70
CA ILE A 690 -21.64 14.98 18.76
C ILE A 690 -22.32 16.36 18.74
N LEU A 691 -22.26 17.09 19.87
CA LEU A 691 -22.81 18.44 20.01
C LEU A 691 -21.87 19.55 19.49
N ARG A 692 -20.71 19.21 18.92
CA ARG A 692 -19.76 20.20 18.38
C ARG A 692 -20.35 20.95 17.18
N GLY A 693 -20.30 22.28 17.26
CA GLY A 693 -20.73 23.19 16.19
C GLY A 693 -19.76 23.25 15.02
N VAL A 694 -20.29 23.57 13.85
CA VAL A 694 -19.53 23.79 12.62
C VAL A 694 -19.29 25.30 12.48
N THR A 695 -18.05 25.70 12.16
CA THR A 695 -17.60 27.11 12.19
C THR A 695 -17.69 27.82 10.85
N GLY A 696 -17.92 27.07 9.76
CA GLY A 696 -17.95 27.58 8.39
C GLY A 696 -16.57 27.66 7.74
N ASN A 697 -15.50 27.39 8.48
CA ASN A 697 -14.17 27.19 7.94
C ASN A 697 -14.00 25.73 7.51
N ARG A 698 -13.78 25.49 6.22
CA ARG A 698 -13.71 24.14 5.64
C ARG A 698 -12.74 23.20 6.35
N THR A 699 -11.56 23.66 6.75
CA THR A 699 -10.57 22.80 7.42
C THR A 699 -11.02 22.40 8.83
N ALA A 700 -11.44 23.38 9.63
CA ALA A 700 -11.98 23.15 10.97
C ALA A 700 -13.27 22.31 10.96
N ASP A 701 -14.08 22.45 9.93
CA ASP A 701 -15.32 21.69 9.74
C ASP A 701 -15.03 20.23 9.33
N GLU A 702 -13.99 19.98 8.55
CA GLU A 702 -13.50 18.63 8.22
C GLU A 702 -12.94 17.91 9.44
N GLU A 703 -12.18 18.60 10.29
CA GLU A 703 -11.71 18.08 11.58
C GLU A 703 -12.87 17.79 12.54
N THR A 704 -13.83 18.70 12.64
CA THR A 704 -15.04 18.49 13.45
C THR A 704 -15.81 17.28 12.96
N ALA A 705 -15.95 17.12 11.64
CA ALA A 705 -16.59 15.96 11.04
C ALA A 705 -15.84 14.65 11.33
N PHE A 706 -14.50 14.68 11.41
CA PHE A 706 -13.69 13.52 11.83
C PHE A 706 -14.00 13.13 13.28
N ILE A 707 -13.94 14.08 14.21
CA ILE A 707 -14.19 13.84 15.64
C ILE A 707 -15.61 13.30 15.87
N VAL A 708 -16.62 13.89 15.23
CA VAL A 708 -18.02 13.43 15.33
C VAL A 708 -18.18 12.02 14.76
N ARG A 709 -17.54 11.73 13.62
CA ARG A 709 -17.60 10.40 12.99
C ARG A 709 -17.01 9.32 13.90
N ASP A 710 -15.82 9.54 14.43
CA ASP A 710 -15.12 8.59 15.28
C ASP A 710 -15.86 8.41 16.61
N SER A 711 -16.44 9.48 17.15
CA SER A 711 -17.31 9.41 18.33
C SER A 711 -18.53 8.51 18.09
N ILE A 712 -19.25 8.69 16.97
CA ILE A 712 -20.41 7.86 16.62
C ILE A 712 -20.00 6.40 16.42
N GLU A 713 -18.88 6.17 15.73
CA GLU A 713 -18.37 4.83 15.44
C GLU A 713 -17.93 4.09 16.71
N LEU A 714 -17.27 4.78 17.65
CA LEU A 714 -16.89 4.25 18.94
C LEU A 714 -18.12 3.80 19.75
N ILE A 715 -19.17 4.63 19.83
CA ILE A 715 -20.42 4.24 20.50
C ILE A 715 -21.06 3.05 19.78
N ARG A 716 -21.10 3.07 18.45
CA ARG A 716 -21.67 1.99 17.63
C ARG A 716 -21.01 0.66 17.96
N ASN A 717 -19.68 0.62 18.01
CA ASN A 717 -18.92 -0.58 18.34
C ASN A 717 -19.13 -1.00 19.79
N ALA A 718 -19.14 -0.05 20.74
CA ALA A 718 -19.47 -0.34 22.14
C ALA A 718 -20.86 -0.96 22.32
N CYS A 719 -21.86 -0.53 21.54
CA CYS A 719 -23.23 -1.06 21.61
C CYS A 719 -23.38 -2.48 21.03
N MET A 720 -22.47 -2.93 20.16
CA MET A 720 -22.62 -4.24 19.49
C MET A 720 -22.34 -5.41 20.43
N ASP A 721 -21.38 -5.26 21.33
CA ASP A 721 -20.78 -6.37 22.07
C ASP A 721 -21.19 -6.42 23.56
N VAL A 722 -22.18 -5.63 23.99
CA VAL A 722 -22.66 -5.60 25.39
C VAL A 722 -24.07 -6.17 25.57
N PRO A 723 -24.43 -6.70 26.75
CA PRO A 723 -25.77 -7.21 27.04
C PRO A 723 -26.86 -6.12 26.97
N LEU A 724 -28.05 -6.47 26.48
CA LEU A 724 -29.21 -5.55 26.38
C LEU A 724 -29.63 -4.95 27.72
N SER A 725 -29.46 -5.69 28.83
CA SER A 725 -29.77 -5.18 30.18
C SER A 725 -28.92 -3.98 30.56
N MET A 726 -27.65 -3.98 30.15
CA MET A 726 -26.74 -2.86 30.39
C MET A 726 -27.16 -1.64 29.59
N LEU A 727 -27.62 -1.82 28.34
CA LEU A 727 -28.11 -0.72 27.51
C LEU A 727 -29.29 0.02 28.16
N GLY A 728 -30.15 -0.70 28.87
CA GLY A 728 -31.28 -0.11 29.59
C GLY A 728 -30.91 0.81 30.76
N GLU A 729 -29.68 0.72 31.26
CA GLU A 729 -29.17 1.58 32.34
C GLU A 729 -28.56 2.90 31.80
N LEU A 730 -28.29 2.96 30.49
CA LEU A 730 -27.57 4.07 29.87
C LEU A 730 -28.49 5.21 29.49
N ARG A 731 -27.96 6.43 29.52
CA ARG A 731 -28.66 7.65 29.10
C ARG A 731 -27.77 8.50 28.22
N LEU A 732 -28.19 8.69 26.97
CA LEU A 732 -27.59 9.65 26.05
C LEU A 732 -28.62 10.75 25.76
N GLU A 733 -28.48 11.87 26.45
CA GLU A 733 -29.36 13.04 26.25
C GLU A 733 -28.83 13.87 25.09
N LEU A 734 -29.52 13.80 23.95
CA LEU A 734 -29.27 14.63 22.78
C LEU A 734 -30.56 15.35 22.39
N PRO A 735 -30.47 16.59 21.87
CA PRO A 735 -31.57 17.20 21.12
C PRO A 735 -32.05 16.29 19.97
N PRO A 736 -33.27 16.51 19.44
CA PRO A 736 -33.72 15.86 18.21
C PRO A 736 -32.64 15.92 17.14
N VAL A 737 -32.43 14.82 16.40
CA VAL A 737 -31.32 14.69 15.42
C VAL A 737 -31.31 15.83 14.40
N VAL A 738 -32.49 16.35 14.05
CA VAL A 738 -32.66 17.48 13.13
C VAL A 738 -32.17 18.82 13.67
N GLU A 739 -32.08 18.98 14.99
CA GLU A 739 -31.62 20.19 15.68
C GLU A 739 -30.11 20.15 15.98
N LEU A 740 -29.47 18.99 15.87
CA LEU A 740 -28.04 18.83 16.14
C LEU A 740 -27.20 19.66 15.16
N PRO A 741 -26.04 20.21 15.58
CA PRO A 741 -25.18 20.97 14.67
C PRO A 741 -24.72 20.16 13.46
N LEU A 742 -24.54 18.85 13.62
CA LEU A 742 -24.19 17.95 12.51
C LEU A 742 -25.27 17.89 11.40
N ALA A 743 -26.53 18.22 11.72
CA ALA A 743 -27.62 18.31 10.74
C ALA A 743 -27.59 19.63 9.95
N GLN A 744 -26.87 20.64 10.44
CA GLN A 744 -26.81 21.98 9.86
C GLN A 744 -25.59 22.17 8.92
N SER A 745 -24.79 21.11 8.68
CA SER A 745 -23.63 21.17 7.79
C SER A 745 -23.59 20.08 6.71
N VAL A 746 -23.18 20.48 5.51
CA VAL A 746 -22.99 19.60 4.35
C VAL A 746 -21.83 18.61 4.56
N GLN A 747 -20.89 18.90 5.46
CA GLN A 747 -19.78 17.98 5.79
C GLN A 747 -20.23 16.83 6.70
N THR A 748 -21.19 17.08 7.59
CA THR A 748 -21.53 16.17 8.69
C THR A 748 -22.89 15.49 8.55
N TYR A 749 -23.84 16.01 7.76
CA TYR A 749 -25.20 15.46 7.69
C TYR A 749 -25.28 13.97 7.35
N LYS A 750 -24.28 13.42 6.64
CA LYS A 750 -24.22 12.00 6.29
C LYS A 750 -24.06 11.12 7.54
N LEU A 751 -23.40 11.63 8.58
CA LEU A 751 -23.14 10.95 9.85
C LEU A 751 -24.43 10.65 10.63
N ARG A 752 -25.53 11.38 10.34
CA ARG A 752 -26.88 11.12 10.86
C ARG A 752 -27.34 9.68 10.67
N THR A 753 -26.89 9.02 9.59
CA THR A 753 -27.20 7.60 9.36
C THR A 753 -26.73 6.74 10.53
N ASN A 754 -25.45 6.86 10.88
CA ASN A 754 -24.86 6.01 11.92
C ASN A 754 -25.35 6.43 13.30
N LEU A 755 -25.52 7.74 13.53
CA LEU A 755 -26.08 8.25 14.78
C LEU A 755 -27.50 7.71 15.02
N THR A 756 -28.38 7.77 14.02
CA THR A 756 -29.75 7.26 14.16
C THR A 756 -29.77 5.75 14.42
N ALA A 757 -28.87 4.99 13.79
CA ALA A 757 -28.74 3.57 14.05
C ALA A 757 -28.28 3.26 15.49
N VAL A 758 -27.35 4.06 16.03
CA VAL A 758 -26.90 3.99 17.43
C VAL A 758 -28.04 4.35 18.38
N LEU A 759 -28.78 5.42 18.12
CA LEU A 759 -29.90 5.86 18.95
C LEU A 759 -31.00 4.80 19.04
N TRP A 760 -31.34 4.15 17.93
CA TRP A 760 -32.24 3.01 17.94
C TRP A 760 -31.76 1.91 18.88
N ARG A 761 -30.48 1.52 18.77
CA ARG A 761 -29.91 0.44 19.58
C ARG A 761 -29.85 0.79 21.07
N LEU A 762 -29.52 2.03 21.43
CA LEU A 762 -29.56 2.51 22.82
C LEU A 762 -31.00 2.56 23.37
N SER A 763 -31.99 2.88 22.54
CA SER A 763 -33.41 2.89 22.93
C SER A 763 -34.03 1.49 23.04
N SER A 764 -33.42 0.48 22.41
CA SER A 764 -33.92 -0.90 22.34
C SER A 764 -33.57 -1.74 23.57
N ALA A 765 -33.72 -1.19 24.77
CA ALA A 765 -33.50 -1.91 26.03
C ALA A 765 -34.51 -3.05 26.26
N THR A 766 -35.65 -2.98 25.56
CA THR A 766 -36.71 -3.99 25.55
C THR A 766 -36.77 -4.71 24.19
N PRO A 767 -37.33 -5.93 24.11
CA PRO A 767 -37.56 -6.59 22.83
C PRO A 767 -38.39 -5.70 21.89
N TYR A 768 -38.17 -5.88 20.60
CA TYR A 768 -38.82 -5.12 19.53
C TYR A 768 -40.36 -5.10 19.70
N SER A 769 -40.97 -3.92 19.49
CA SER A 769 -42.43 -3.78 19.38
C SER A 769 -42.81 -2.79 18.26
N PRO A 770 -43.96 -2.98 17.59
CA PRO A 770 -44.42 -2.03 16.57
C PRO A 770 -44.59 -0.60 17.10
N MET A 771 -45.07 -0.47 18.35
CA MET A 771 -45.24 0.83 19.02
C MET A 771 -43.89 1.55 19.21
N SER A 772 -42.82 0.82 19.57
CA SER A 772 -41.49 1.43 19.70
C SER A 772 -40.97 1.96 18.36
N LEU A 773 -41.23 1.26 17.25
CA LEU A 773 -40.86 1.74 15.93
C LEU A 773 -41.66 2.99 15.53
N GLN A 774 -42.98 2.99 15.74
CA GLN A 774 -43.84 4.14 15.45
C GLN A 774 -43.39 5.40 16.22
N MET A 775 -43.12 5.27 17.53
CA MET A 775 -42.63 6.39 18.33
C MET A 775 -41.27 6.90 17.86
N PHE A 776 -40.40 6.01 17.38
CA PHE A 776 -39.09 6.39 16.84
C PHE A 776 -39.17 7.06 15.46
N LEU A 777 -40.16 6.69 14.64
CA LEU A 777 -40.41 7.28 13.33
C LEU A 777 -41.17 8.61 13.39
N GLN A 778 -41.95 8.86 14.45
CA GLN A 778 -42.76 10.08 14.60
C GLN A 778 -41.99 11.41 14.36
N PRO A 779 -40.75 11.62 14.85
CA PRO A 779 -39.99 12.83 14.54
C PRO A 779 -39.62 12.95 13.05
N ILE A 780 -39.39 11.82 12.39
CA ILE A 780 -39.09 11.76 10.95
C ILE A 780 -40.36 12.05 10.14
N GLU A 781 -41.52 11.51 10.54
CA GLU A 781 -42.81 11.83 9.94
C GLU A 781 -43.10 13.32 9.98
N LEU A 782 -42.83 13.97 11.11
CA LEU A 782 -42.96 15.43 11.22
C LEU A 782 -42.02 16.17 10.24
N CYS A 783 -40.79 15.68 10.04
CA CYS A 783 -39.88 16.25 9.05
C CYS A 783 -40.39 16.08 7.61
N ILE A 784 -40.99 14.93 7.29
CA ILE A 784 -41.63 14.67 5.99
C ILE A 784 -42.80 15.66 5.81
N GLN A 785 -43.70 15.75 6.79
CA GLN A 785 -44.84 16.68 6.75
C GLN A 785 -44.40 18.14 6.62
N ASN A 786 -43.35 18.57 7.33
CA ASN A 786 -42.80 19.92 7.20
C ASN A 786 -42.30 20.18 5.77
N THR A 787 -41.58 19.22 5.19
CA THR A 787 -41.09 19.30 3.80
C THR A 787 -42.28 19.44 2.81
N LEU A 788 -43.37 18.71 3.03
CA LEU A 788 -44.59 18.76 2.21
C LEU A 788 -45.37 20.07 2.40
N ASN A 789 -45.47 20.58 3.64
CA ASN A 789 -46.20 21.80 3.97
C ASN A 789 -45.52 23.10 3.51
N GLY A 790 -44.36 23.01 2.86
CA GLY A 790 -43.58 24.19 2.47
C GLY A 790 -42.64 24.71 3.57
N GLY A 791 -42.66 24.12 4.76
CA GLY A 791 -41.73 24.42 5.84
C GLY A 791 -40.35 23.84 5.53
N GLY A 792 -39.39 24.69 5.18
CA GLY A 792 -38.05 24.23 4.77
C GLY A 792 -38.01 23.59 3.37
N SER A 793 -39.01 23.80 2.50
CA SER A 793 -39.11 23.13 1.18
C SER A 793 -38.00 23.46 0.17
N ASN A 794 -37.18 24.48 0.45
CA ASN A 794 -35.99 24.84 -0.34
C ASN A 794 -34.69 24.36 0.32
N ASP A 795 -34.73 23.86 1.56
CA ASP A 795 -33.55 23.40 2.26
C ASP A 795 -33.25 21.93 1.92
N ALA A 796 -32.39 21.76 0.92
CA ALA A 796 -31.91 20.45 0.49
C ALA A 796 -31.14 19.70 1.59
N LEU A 797 -30.53 20.41 2.54
CA LEU A 797 -29.81 19.80 3.65
C LEU A 797 -30.77 19.20 4.67
N PHE A 798 -31.83 19.93 5.01
CA PHE A 798 -32.91 19.44 5.85
C PHE A 798 -33.55 18.17 5.25
N ALA A 799 -33.93 18.21 3.97
CA ALA A 799 -34.55 17.09 3.28
C ALA A 799 -33.63 15.86 3.17
N ALA A 800 -32.37 16.06 2.76
CA ALA A 800 -31.39 14.98 2.72
C ALA A 800 -31.10 14.41 4.11
N GLY A 801 -31.21 15.24 5.15
CA GLY A 801 -30.98 14.89 6.54
C GLY A 801 -31.93 13.82 7.06
N TRP A 802 -33.25 14.03 6.99
CA TRP A 802 -34.19 13.03 7.50
C TRP A 802 -34.20 11.74 6.64
N MET A 803 -33.80 11.82 5.37
CA MET A 803 -33.55 10.62 4.55
C MET A 803 -32.34 9.82 5.05
N ARG A 804 -31.32 10.49 5.62
CA ARG A 804 -30.20 9.81 6.29
C ARG A 804 -30.64 9.16 7.59
N ASP A 805 -31.56 9.80 8.33
CA ASP A 805 -32.14 9.20 9.53
C ASP A 805 -32.91 7.92 9.19
N LEU A 806 -33.78 7.95 8.17
CA LEU A 806 -34.49 6.75 7.67
C LEU A 806 -33.53 5.63 7.26
N ARG A 807 -32.44 5.97 6.60
CA ARG A 807 -31.37 5.00 6.30
C ARG A 807 -30.78 4.42 7.57
N GLY A 808 -30.56 5.23 8.60
CA GLY A 808 -30.10 4.77 9.91
C GLY A 808 -31.07 3.80 10.58
N VAL A 809 -32.37 4.07 10.52
CA VAL A 809 -33.42 3.14 11.00
C VAL A 809 -33.32 1.80 10.27
N ALA A 810 -33.23 1.82 8.94
CA ALA A 810 -33.03 0.60 8.16
C ALA A 810 -31.77 -0.15 8.60
N VAL A 811 -30.62 0.52 8.74
CA VAL A 811 -29.38 -0.12 9.23
C VAL A 811 -29.58 -0.79 10.60
N ALA A 812 -30.31 -0.15 11.50
CA ALA A 812 -30.52 -0.62 12.88
C ALA A 812 -31.44 -1.85 12.96
N LEU A 813 -32.39 -1.96 12.04
CA LEU A 813 -33.38 -3.05 11.99
C LEU A 813 -32.90 -4.29 11.22
N ARG A 814 -31.65 -4.29 10.73
CA ARG A 814 -31.09 -5.38 9.92
C ARG A 814 -31.27 -6.77 10.53
N ASP A 815 -31.14 -6.89 11.85
CA ASP A 815 -31.23 -8.16 12.57
C ASP A 815 -32.64 -8.44 13.14
N SER A 816 -33.61 -7.53 12.95
CA SER A 816 -35.00 -7.66 13.40
C SER A 816 -35.94 -7.88 12.21
N ALA A 817 -36.31 -9.14 11.94
CA ALA A 817 -37.17 -9.48 10.80
C ALA A 817 -38.58 -8.84 10.91
N ASP A 818 -39.16 -8.81 12.11
CA ASP A 818 -40.46 -8.18 12.36
C ASP A 818 -40.34 -6.65 12.21
N GLY A 819 -39.28 -6.04 12.77
CA GLY A 819 -39.07 -4.60 12.65
C GLY A 819 -38.78 -4.13 11.23
N LEU A 820 -38.01 -4.90 10.46
CA LEU A 820 -37.81 -4.61 9.06
C LEU A 820 -39.10 -4.77 8.25
N SER A 821 -39.97 -5.73 8.62
CA SER A 821 -41.28 -5.90 7.98
C SER A 821 -42.19 -4.70 8.23
N ASP A 822 -42.28 -4.25 9.48
CA ASP A 822 -43.07 -3.07 9.86
C ASP A 822 -42.52 -1.79 9.20
N LEU A 823 -41.20 -1.64 9.10
CA LEU A 823 -40.58 -0.52 8.37
C LEU A 823 -40.94 -0.56 6.88
N VAL A 824 -40.93 -1.74 6.25
CA VAL A 824 -41.29 -1.89 4.84
C VAL A 824 -42.77 -1.55 4.60
N GLU A 825 -43.66 -2.00 5.49
CA GLU A 825 -45.09 -1.64 5.46
C GLU A 825 -45.26 -0.12 5.60
N TRP A 826 -44.59 0.49 6.59
CA TRP A 826 -44.59 1.93 6.79
C TRP A 826 -44.08 2.70 5.56
N VAL A 827 -43.01 2.23 4.90
CA VAL A 827 -42.50 2.85 3.66
C VAL A 827 -43.52 2.77 2.53
N CYS A 828 -44.28 1.66 2.43
CA CYS A 828 -45.33 1.52 1.43
C CYS A 828 -46.51 2.45 1.71
N GLU A 829 -46.92 2.60 2.98
CA GLU A 829 -47.97 3.54 3.39
C GLU A 829 -47.59 4.99 3.09
N HIS A 830 -46.30 5.34 3.20
CA HIS A 830 -45.77 6.69 2.96
C HIS A 830 -45.24 6.90 1.53
N ALA A 831 -45.49 5.97 0.60
CA ALA A 831 -44.97 6.06 -0.76
C ALA A 831 -45.38 7.34 -1.50
N SER A 832 -46.63 7.78 -1.32
CA SER A 832 -47.15 9.03 -1.90
C SER A 832 -46.37 10.25 -1.41
N SER A 833 -46.06 10.31 -0.12
CA SER A 833 -45.25 11.37 0.49
C SER A 833 -43.86 11.43 -0.13
N PHE A 834 -43.21 10.28 -0.37
CA PHE A 834 -41.89 10.26 -1.02
C PHE A 834 -41.94 10.75 -2.46
N HIS A 835 -42.96 10.37 -3.22
CA HIS A 835 -43.17 10.88 -4.57
C HIS A 835 -43.35 12.41 -4.56
N GLU A 836 -44.17 12.94 -3.65
CA GLU A 836 -44.42 14.38 -3.57
C GLU A 836 -43.16 15.16 -3.13
N VAL A 837 -42.39 14.64 -2.17
CA VAL A 837 -41.09 15.22 -1.76
C VAL A 837 -40.13 15.33 -2.94
N LEU A 838 -40.04 14.31 -3.80
CA LEU A 838 -39.14 14.30 -4.96
C LEU A 838 -39.56 15.30 -6.05
N HIS A 839 -40.81 15.77 -6.05
CA HIS A 839 -41.26 16.86 -6.91
C HIS A 839 -41.02 18.26 -6.33
N ARG A 840 -40.55 18.38 -5.08
CA ARG A 840 -40.24 19.68 -4.45
C ARG A 840 -38.89 20.25 -4.96
N PRO A 841 -38.70 21.58 -4.93
CA PRO A 841 -37.46 22.21 -5.40
C PRO A 841 -36.18 21.67 -4.75
N ALA A 842 -36.22 21.29 -3.46
CA ALA A 842 -35.08 20.70 -2.76
C ALA A 842 -34.52 19.44 -3.46
N ALA A 843 -35.35 18.63 -4.13
CA ALA A 843 -34.94 17.40 -4.81
C ALA A 843 -34.12 17.65 -6.10
N THR A 844 -34.03 18.90 -6.57
CA THR A 844 -33.10 19.28 -7.64
C THR A 844 -31.64 19.12 -7.21
N HIS A 845 -31.33 19.29 -5.92
CA HIS A 845 -29.99 19.09 -5.39
C HIS A 845 -29.64 17.59 -5.35
N SER A 846 -28.45 17.24 -5.83
CA SER A 846 -27.96 15.85 -5.84
C SER A 846 -27.95 15.21 -4.45
N MET A 847 -27.73 16.00 -3.40
CA MET A 847 -27.66 15.51 -2.02
C MET A 847 -28.93 14.81 -1.52
N VAL A 848 -30.11 15.31 -1.93
CA VAL A 848 -31.42 14.76 -1.53
C VAL A 848 -31.61 13.43 -2.25
N VAL A 849 -31.50 13.44 -3.58
CA VAL A 849 -31.64 12.24 -4.43
C VAL A 849 -30.66 11.14 -4.03
N ILE A 850 -29.39 11.48 -3.80
CA ILE A 850 -28.38 10.52 -3.38
C ILE A 850 -28.71 9.96 -1.99
N SER A 851 -29.17 10.78 -1.05
CA SER A 851 -29.52 10.29 0.30
C SER A 851 -30.75 9.39 0.26
N PHE A 852 -31.75 9.72 -0.55
CA PHE A 852 -32.93 8.90 -0.78
C PHE A 852 -32.60 7.56 -1.44
N LEU A 853 -31.86 7.56 -2.55
CA LEU A 853 -31.46 6.32 -3.23
C LEU A 853 -30.62 5.43 -2.33
N ARG A 854 -29.77 5.99 -1.47
CA ARG A 854 -28.98 5.22 -0.49
C ARG A 854 -29.84 4.65 0.64
N PHE A 855 -30.91 5.33 1.04
CA PHE A 855 -31.91 4.78 1.96
C PHE A 855 -32.61 3.57 1.32
N LEU A 856 -33.16 3.73 0.11
CA LEU A 856 -33.83 2.63 -0.59
C LEU A 856 -32.89 1.46 -0.87
N GLU A 857 -31.64 1.74 -1.24
CA GLU A 857 -30.62 0.71 -1.47
C GLU A 857 -30.33 -0.08 -0.19
N GLU A 858 -30.26 0.59 0.97
CA GLU A 858 -30.09 -0.08 2.27
C GLU A 858 -31.31 -0.92 2.63
N LEU A 859 -32.52 -0.39 2.48
CA LEU A 859 -33.77 -1.10 2.77
C LEU A 859 -33.88 -2.38 1.93
N VAL A 860 -33.72 -2.27 0.61
CA VAL A 860 -33.81 -3.40 -0.33
C VAL A 860 -32.70 -4.43 -0.10
N ALA A 861 -31.50 -4.00 0.30
CA ALA A 861 -30.39 -4.91 0.55
C ALA A 861 -30.67 -5.91 1.68
N GLN A 862 -31.44 -5.50 2.67
CA GLN A 862 -31.74 -6.32 3.85
C GLN A 862 -32.81 -7.37 3.56
N MET A 863 -33.62 -7.17 2.52
CA MET A 863 -34.66 -8.12 2.09
C MET A 863 -34.10 -9.45 1.58
N GLY A 864 -32.88 -9.45 1.02
CA GLY A 864 -32.20 -10.64 0.49
C GLY A 864 -31.45 -11.48 1.53
N GLY A 865 -31.70 -11.25 2.83
CA GLY A 865 -31.01 -11.90 3.95
C GLY A 865 -31.26 -13.41 4.10
N ARG A 866 -30.74 -14.00 5.20
CA ARG A 866 -30.89 -15.43 5.51
C ARG A 866 -32.32 -15.82 5.90
N THR A 867 -33.13 -14.87 6.39
CA THR A 867 -34.50 -15.07 6.85
C THR A 867 -35.50 -14.40 5.89
N SER A 868 -36.54 -15.12 5.50
CA SER A 868 -37.65 -14.56 4.71
C SER A 868 -38.44 -13.60 5.59
N LEU A 869 -38.71 -12.39 5.09
CA LEU A 869 -39.53 -11.41 5.81
C LEU A 869 -41.02 -11.81 5.76
N PRO A 870 -41.75 -11.77 6.89
CA PRO A 870 -43.18 -12.06 6.96
C PRO A 870 -44.02 -11.29 5.92
N CYS A 871 -43.76 -9.98 5.76
CA CYS A 871 -44.50 -9.14 4.81
C CYS A 871 -44.14 -9.39 3.34
N CYS A 872 -43.10 -10.18 3.04
CA CYS A 872 -42.62 -10.46 1.67
C CYS A 872 -42.78 -11.92 1.24
N THR A 873 -43.75 -12.62 1.85
CA THR A 873 -44.10 -14.00 1.47
C THR A 873 -45.05 -14.02 0.25
N ALA A 874 -45.22 -15.19 -0.36
CA ALA A 874 -46.18 -15.38 -1.47
C ALA A 874 -47.64 -15.04 -1.12
N HIS A 875 -47.96 -14.90 0.18
CA HIS A 875 -49.29 -14.56 0.69
C HIS A 875 -49.48 -13.07 1.01
N SER A 876 -48.40 -12.27 0.95
CA SER A 876 -48.45 -10.82 1.18
C SER A 876 -48.07 -10.07 -0.11
N SER A 877 -48.84 -9.03 -0.44
CA SER A 877 -48.57 -8.16 -1.59
C SER A 877 -47.50 -7.11 -1.32
N CYS A 878 -47.04 -6.95 -0.06
CA CYS A 878 -46.19 -5.83 0.36
C CYS A 878 -44.84 -5.80 -0.39
N GLY A 879 -44.16 -6.94 -0.55
CA GLY A 879 -42.92 -7.01 -1.34
C GLY A 879 -43.08 -6.56 -2.81
N LEU A 880 -44.21 -6.90 -3.44
CA LEU A 880 -44.53 -6.44 -4.81
C LEU A 880 -44.89 -4.94 -4.83
N MET A 881 -45.64 -4.45 -3.84
CA MET A 881 -45.96 -3.02 -3.72
C MET A 881 -44.69 -2.18 -3.54
N LEU A 882 -43.81 -2.59 -2.62
CA LEU A 882 -42.50 -1.96 -2.41
C LEU A 882 -41.72 -1.91 -3.72
N PHE A 883 -41.63 -3.02 -4.44
CA PHE A 883 -40.91 -3.06 -5.73
C PHE A 883 -41.51 -2.09 -6.75
N LYS A 884 -42.84 -2.03 -6.87
CA LYS A 884 -43.52 -1.07 -7.77
C LYS A 884 -43.24 0.38 -7.37
N HIS A 885 -43.29 0.70 -6.09
CA HIS A 885 -42.97 2.04 -5.60
C HIS A 885 -41.50 2.39 -5.87
N VAL A 886 -40.55 1.48 -5.59
CA VAL A 886 -39.13 1.67 -5.90
C VAL A 886 -38.93 1.93 -7.39
N CYS A 887 -39.56 1.16 -8.26
CA CYS A 887 -39.51 1.33 -9.71
C CYS A 887 -40.07 2.69 -10.17
N ALA A 888 -41.23 3.10 -9.65
CA ALA A 888 -41.84 4.39 -9.95
C ALA A 888 -40.96 5.57 -9.46
N LEU A 889 -40.36 5.44 -8.28
CA LEU A 889 -39.43 6.43 -7.72
C LEU A 889 -38.14 6.53 -8.55
N ILE A 890 -37.59 5.40 -9.00
CA ILE A 890 -36.43 5.37 -9.91
C ILE A 890 -36.76 6.12 -11.20
N GLN A 891 -37.91 5.83 -11.82
CA GLN A 891 -38.33 6.48 -13.07
C GLN A 891 -38.47 7.99 -12.88
N ASN A 892 -39.19 8.41 -11.83
CA ASN A 892 -39.36 9.81 -11.48
C ASN A 892 -38.01 10.52 -11.31
N ILE A 893 -37.08 9.93 -10.55
CA ILE A 893 -35.74 10.49 -10.36
C ILE A 893 -34.99 10.60 -11.68
N ILE A 894 -34.99 9.56 -12.51
CA ILE A 894 -34.24 9.59 -13.78
C ILE A 894 -34.82 10.63 -14.75
N GLU A 895 -36.14 10.71 -14.87
CA GLU A 895 -36.83 11.67 -15.73
C GLU A 895 -36.58 13.13 -15.32
N HIS A 896 -36.54 13.44 -14.02
CA HIS A 896 -36.26 14.81 -13.54
C HIS A 896 -34.78 15.19 -13.59
N ARG A 897 -33.87 14.20 -13.61
CA ARG A 897 -32.42 14.42 -13.49
C ARG A 897 -31.67 14.31 -14.79
N ILE A 898 -32.17 13.56 -15.76
CA ILE A 898 -31.55 13.36 -17.07
C ILE A 898 -32.50 13.95 -18.11
N THR A 899 -32.47 15.28 -18.23
CA THR A 899 -33.28 16.03 -19.21
C THR A 899 -32.50 16.36 -20.48
N ASP A 900 -33.18 16.53 -21.61
CA ASP A 900 -32.56 16.92 -22.89
C ASP A 900 -31.69 18.18 -22.78
N GLN A 901 -32.13 19.15 -21.96
CA GLN A 901 -31.37 20.37 -21.71
C GLN A 901 -30.04 20.11 -20.98
N GLN A 902 -30.01 19.18 -20.02
CA GLN A 902 -28.78 18.82 -19.30
C GLN A 902 -27.86 17.96 -20.16
N ILE A 903 -28.41 17.06 -20.97
CA ILE A 903 -27.67 16.27 -21.94
C ILE A 903 -26.96 17.21 -22.92
N GLN A 904 -27.67 18.18 -23.51
CA GLN A 904 -27.10 19.16 -24.44
C GLN A 904 -25.99 20.02 -23.81
N ARG A 905 -26.14 20.42 -22.53
CA ARG A 905 -25.10 21.16 -21.80
C ARG A 905 -23.81 20.36 -21.64
N VAL A 906 -23.91 19.04 -21.45
CA VAL A 906 -22.74 18.17 -21.26
C VAL A 906 -22.15 17.74 -22.60
N THR A 907 -22.95 17.54 -23.66
CA THR A 907 -22.46 17.12 -24.98
C THR A 907 -21.82 18.23 -25.82
N ASN A 908 -22.10 19.51 -25.53
CA ASN A 908 -21.63 20.66 -26.33
C ASN A 908 -20.26 21.22 -25.90
N VAL A 909 -19.61 20.67 -24.86
CA VAL A 909 -18.28 21.13 -24.43
C VAL A 909 -17.22 20.58 -25.38
N ALA A 910 -16.71 21.46 -26.26
CA ALA A 910 -15.61 21.17 -27.19
C ALA A 910 -14.29 20.99 -26.42
N GLY A 911 -14.11 19.83 -25.78
CA GLY A 911 -12.91 19.53 -25.00
C GLY A 911 -12.88 18.17 -24.30
N GLY A 912 -13.92 17.34 -24.41
CA GLY A 912 -13.94 15.99 -23.83
C GLY A 912 -14.08 15.90 -22.31
N GLY A 913 -13.88 16.99 -21.56
CA GLY A 913 -14.10 17.04 -20.11
C GLY A 913 -15.56 17.24 -19.73
N MET A 914 -16.02 16.57 -18.66
CA MET A 914 -17.37 16.75 -18.11
C MET A 914 -17.49 18.13 -17.42
N VAL A 915 -18.65 18.78 -17.52
CA VAL A 915 -18.94 20.01 -16.76
C VAL A 915 -18.89 19.72 -15.25
N ASP A 916 -18.28 20.61 -14.48
CA ASP A 916 -18.19 20.48 -13.02
C ASP A 916 -19.58 20.24 -12.39
N GLY A 917 -19.67 19.20 -11.54
CA GLY A 917 -20.93 18.77 -10.91
C GLY A 917 -21.86 17.85 -11.73
N ALA A 918 -21.61 17.59 -13.01
CA ALA A 918 -22.46 16.71 -13.83
C ALA A 918 -22.48 15.24 -13.35
N TYR A 919 -21.37 14.78 -12.76
CA TYR A 919 -21.27 13.46 -12.12
C TYR A 919 -22.28 13.28 -10.98
N ASP A 920 -22.27 14.20 -10.00
CA ASP A 920 -23.19 14.14 -8.87
C ASP A 920 -24.63 14.42 -9.30
N ALA A 921 -24.81 15.16 -10.40
CA ALA A 921 -26.12 15.54 -10.88
C ALA A 921 -26.87 14.42 -11.65
N MET A 922 -26.16 13.61 -12.45
CA MET A 922 -26.77 12.66 -13.39
C MET A 922 -26.21 11.24 -13.27
N LEU A 923 -24.88 11.07 -13.38
CA LEU A 923 -24.25 9.74 -13.47
C LEU A 923 -24.33 8.96 -12.15
N LYS A 924 -24.19 9.65 -11.02
CA LYS A 924 -24.26 9.02 -9.70
C LYS A 924 -25.69 8.58 -9.34
N PRO A 925 -26.74 9.40 -9.54
CA PRO A 925 -28.13 8.92 -9.47
C PRO A 925 -28.39 7.70 -10.37
N LEU A 926 -27.93 7.73 -11.63
CA LEU A 926 -28.06 6.60 -12.55
C LEU A 926 -27.39 5.33 -11.99
N ALA A 927 -26.15 5.44 -11.51
CA ALA A 927 -25.40 4.32 -10.92
C ALA A 927 -26.09 3.74 -9.67
N LEU A 928 -26.68 4.59 -8.83
CA LEU A 928 -27.43 4.17 -7.65
C LEU A 928 -28.75 3.51 -8.01
N SER A 929 -29.49 4.02 -9.00
CA SER A 929 -30.72 3.41 -9.50
C SER A 929 -30.48 2.03 -10.12
N LEU A 930 -29.40 1.90 -10.90
CA LEU A 930 -28.90 0.60 -11.40
C LEU A 930 -28.58 -0.35 -10.24
N SER A 931 -27.84 0.12 -9.24
CA SER A 931 -27.49 -0.68 -8.06
C SER A 931 -28.71 -1.09 -7.24
N LEU A 932 -29.71 -0.21 -7.12
CA LEU A 932 -30.97 -0.47 -6.42
C LEU A 932 -31.77 -1.56 -7.14
N LEU A 933 -31.98 -1.42 -8.45
CA LEU A 933 -32.66 -2.44 -9.25
C LEU A 933 -31.95 -3.80 -9.18
N ARG A 934 -30.60 -3.79 -9.24
CA ARG A 934 -29.77 -4.99 -9.06
C ARG A 934 -30.07 -5.70 -7.74
N ARG A 935 -30.08 -4.95 -6.63
CA ARG A 935 -30.34 -5.51 -5.29
C ARG A 935 -31.77 -6.04 -5.19
N SER A 936 -32.74 -5.40 -5.85
CA SER A 936 -34.12 -5.92 -5.91
C SER A 936 -34.19 -7.29 -6.60
N ILE A 937 -33.45 -7.49 -7.70
CA ILE A 937 -33.39 -8.79 -8.40
C ILE A 937 -32.77 -9.86 -7.48
N GLN A 938 -31.66 -9.55 -6.82
CA GLN A 938 -30.97 -10.49 -5.92
C GLN A 938 -31.72 -10.75 -4.61
N GLY A 939 -32.61 -9.84 -4.21
CA GLY A 939 -33.32 -9.88 -2.93
C GLY A 939 -34.36 -11.01 -2.82
N GLY A 940 -34.74 -11.67 -3.92
CA GLY A 940 -35.66 -12.82 -3.89
C GLY A 940 -37.12 -12.52 -3.50
N PHE A 941 -37.46 -11.27 -3.20
CA PHE A 941 -38.82 -10.84 -2.85
C PHE A 941 -39.63 -10.35 -4.07
N VAL A 942 -39.00 -10.20 -5.23
CA VAL A 942 -39.65 -9.73 -6.46
C VAL A 942 -40.16 -10.92 -7.28
N PRO A 943 -41.49 -11.11 -7.45
CA PRO A 943 -42.05 -12.26 -8.14
C PRO A 943 -42.06 -12.05 -9.66
N LEU A 944 -40.88 -11.96 -10.30
CA LEU A 944 -40.72 -11.67 -11.74
C LEU A 944 -41.58 -12.58 -12.64
N GLY A 945 -41.84 -13.82 -12.22
CA GLY A 945 -42.69 -14.76 -12.93
C GLY A 945 -44.16 -14.50 -12.86
N ALA A 946 -44.65 -14.13 -11.67
CA ALA A 946 -46.03 -13.71 -11.50
C ALA A 946 -46.27 -12.42 -12.27
N MET A 947 -45.32 -11.47 -12.21
CA MET A 947 -45.38 -10.24 -12.99
C MET A 947 -45.48 -10.54 -14.49
N PHE A 948 -44.67 -11.46 -15.01
CA PHE A 948 -44.80 -11.92 -16.39
C PHE A 948 -46.19 -12.50 -16.70
N PHE A 949 -46.71 -13.39 -15.84
CA PHE A 949 -48.01 -14.02 -16.04
C PHE A 949 -49.15 -12.99 -16.09
N TYR A 950 -49.10 -11.98 -15.21
CA TYR A 950 -50.09 -10.89 -15.16
C TYR A 950 -49.82 -9.75 -16.14
N LYS A 951 -48.81 -9.88 -17.02
CA LYS A 951 -48.39 -8.84 -17.98
C LYS A 951 -48.04 -7.50 -17.31
N ASP A 952 -47.45 -7.58 -16.14
CA ASP A 952 -46.91 -6.43 -15.43
C ASP A 952 -45.53 -6.08 -15.97
N GLU A 953 -45.44 -4.97 -16.71
CA GLU A 953 -44.21 -4.52 -17.38
C GLU A 953 -43.33 -3.62 -16.50
N THR A 954 -43.61 -3.50 -15.20
CA THR A 954 -42.88 -2.55 -14.32
C THR A 954 -41.38 -2.79 -14.34
N TYR A 955 -40.93 -4.04 -14.16
CA TYR A 955 -39.51 -4.40 -14.23
C TYR A 955 -38.91 -4.11 -15.61
N ASP A 956 -39.59 -4.56 -16.66
CA ASP A 956 -39.14 -4.44 -18.05
C ASP A 956 -38.90 -2.98 -18.43
N ASN A 957 -39.86 -2.10 -18.11
CA ASN A 957 -39.80 -0.68 -18.46
C ASN A 957 -38.68 0.05 -17.70
N VAL A 958 -38.47 -0.26 -16.42
CA VAL A 958 -37.43 0.38 -15.60
C VAL A 958 -36.03 -0.06 -16.03
N LEU A 959 -35.82 -1.37 -16.23
CA LEU A 959 -34.52 -1.87 -16.69
C LEU A 959 -34.15 -1.26 -18.04
N LEU A 960 -35.09 -1.28 -19.00
CA LEU A 960 -34.86 -0.73 -20.34
C LEU A 960 -34.62 0.78 -20.29
N GLY A 961 -35.38 1.52 -19.49
CA GLY A 961 -35.15 2.95 -19.27
C GLY A 961 -33.73 3.25 -18.76
N LEU A 962 -33.27 2.53 -17.73
CA LEU A 962 -31.93 2.71 -17.17
C LEU A 962 -30.82 2.32 -18.16
N LEU A 963 -30.97 1.24 -18.91
CA LEU A 963 -29.98 0.80 -19.91
C LEU A 963 -29.92 1.77 -21.10
N ARG A 964 -31.04 2.32 -21.55
CA ARG A 964 -31.08 3.35 -22.59
C ARG A 964 -30.33 4.61 -22.17
N MET A 965 -30.40 5.00 -20.90
CA MET A 965 -29.63 6.14 -20.37
C MET A 965 -28.11 5.94 -20.46
N VAL A 966 -27.61 4.69 -20.43
CA VAL A 966 -26.18 4.42 -20.66
C VAL A 966 -25.76 4.85 -22.07
N GLY A 967 -26.63 4.62 -23.07
CA GLY A 967 -26.38 4.97 -24.47
C GLY A 967 -26.58 6.46 -24.80
N VAL A 968 -27.05 7.27 -23.86
CA VAL A 968 -27.23 8.73 -24.03
C VAL A 968 -25.92 9.48 -23.79
N PHE A 969 -25.04 8.97 -22.93
CA PHE A 969 -23.78 9.62 -22.57
C PHE A 969 -22.60 9.08 -23.40
N PRO A 970 -21.64 9.94 -23.79
CA PRO A 970 -20.36 9.49 -24.36
C PRO A 970 -19.63 8.49 -23.45
N PHE A 971 -19.05 7.44 -24.03
CA PHE A 971 -18.38 6.37 -23.27
C PHE A 971 -17.17 6.87 -22.45
N VAL A 972 -16.53 7.96 -22.88
CA VAL A 972 -15.38 8.58 -22.20
C VAL A 972 -15.70 8.96 -20.75
N TYR A 973 -16.91 9.45 -20.46
CA TYR A 973 -17.29 9.82 -19.09
C TYR A 973 -17.33 8.60 -18.14
N PHE A 974 -17.68 7.42 -18.65
CA PHE A 974 -17.69 6.21 -17.83
C PHE A 974 -16.26 5.72 -17.50
N LYS A 975 -15.28 6.01 -18.37
CA LYS A 975 -13.86 5.79 -18.09
C LYS A 975 -13.35 6.70 -16.97
N GLU A 976 -13.71 7.99 -16.99
CA GLU A 976 -13.36 8.95 -15.94
C GLU A 976 -13.99 8.61 -14.58
N TYR A 977 -15.16 7.96 -14.56
CA TYR A 977 -15.88 7.58 -13.35
C TYR A 977 -16.08 6.05 -13.19
N PRO A 978 -15.05 5.29 -12.75
CA PRO A 978 -15.07 3.82 -12.69
C PRO A 978 -16.22 3.22 -11.87
N LYS A 979 -16.71 3.92 -10.83
CA LYS A 979 -17.83 3.47 -10.00
C LYS A 979 -19.14 3.37 -10.78
N VAL A 980 -19.34 4.22 -11.80
CA VAL A 980 -20.53 4.21 -12.66
C VAL A 980 -20.44 3.05 -13.62
N SER A 981 -19.28 2.89 -14.29
CA SER A 981 -18.98 1.73 -15.14
C SER A 981 -19.23 0.42 -14.41
N TYR A 982 -18.73 0.29 -13.19
CA TYR A 982 -18.96 -0.88 -12.34
C TYR A 982 -20.44 -1.15 -12.10
N ALA A 983 -21.25 -0.12 -11.81
CA ALA A 983 -22.68 -0.28 -11.57
C ALA A 983 -23.42 -0.81 -12.81
N VAL A 984 -23.10 -0.30 -14.01
CA VAL A 984 -23.70 -0.74 -15.27
C VAL A 984 -23.39 -2.22 -15.54
N VAL A 985 -22.10 -2.59 -15.58
CA VAL A 985 -21.71 -3.97 -15.90
C VAL A 985 -22.15 -4.97 -14.83
N ASN A 986 -22.25 -4.55 -13.56
CA ASN A 986 -22.73 -5.42 -12.49
C ASN A 986 -24.24 -5.68 -12.57
N VAL A 987 -25.05 -4.71 -13.02
CA VAL A 987 -26.46 -4.94 -13.35
C VAL A 987 -26.57 -5.93 -14.52
N LEU A 988 -25.84 -5.68 -15.61
CA LEU A 988 -25.88 -6.56 -16.79
C LEU A 988 -25.53 -8.00 -16.44
N ARG A 989 -24.45 -8.19 -15.70
CA ARG A 989 -24.05 -9.51 -15.17
C ARG A 989 -25.16 -10.15 -14.33
N THR A 990 -25.72 -9.41 -13.38
CA THR A 990 -26.78 -9.92 -12.49
C THR A 990 -28.02 -10.33 -13.30
N VAL A 991 -28.43 -9.51 -14.27
CA VAL A 991 -29.55 -9.78 -15.16
C VAL A 991 -29.32 -11.05 -15.99
N THR A 992 -28.08 -11.29 -16.45
CA THR A 992 -27.73 -12.50 -17.20
C THR A 992 -27.67 -13.75 -16.33
N GLU A 993 -27.06 -13.67 -15.13
CA GLU A 993 -26.87 -14.81 -14.23
C GLU A 993 -28.19 -15.25 -13.56
N GLU A 994 -29.05 -14.31 -13.20
CA GLU A 994 -30.36 -14.57 -12.59
C GLU A 994 -31.47 -14.83 -13.62
N PHE A 995 -31.12 -15.06 -14.89
CA PHE A 995 -32.07 -15.29 -15.99
C PHE A 995 -33.15 -14.19 -16.16
N ALA A 996 -32.89 -12.97 -15.70
CA ALA A 996 -33.81 -11.84 -15.73
C ALA A 996 -33.69 -11.00 -17.02
N TYR A 997 -32.98 -11.48 -18.04
CA TYR A 997 -32.65 -10.77 -19.28
C TYR A 997 -33.79 -10.67 -20.31
N ARG A 998 -35.02 -11.09 -19.98
CA ARG A 998 -36.19 -11.00 -20.87
C ARG A 998 -36.43 -9.60 -21.45
N PRO A 999 -36.30 -8.51 -20.69
CA PRO A 999 -36.55 -7.17 -21.23
C PRO A 999 -35.63 -6.82 -22.40
N LEU A 1000 -34.41 -7.37 -22.45
CA LEU A 1000 -33.42 -7.06 -23.49
C LEU A 1000 -33.92 -7.37 -24.91
N GLN A 1001 -34.89 -8.28 -25.08
CA GLN A 1001 -35.49 -8.57 -26.39
C GLN A 1001 -36.30 -7.40 -26.97
N ARG A 1002 -36.63 -6.38 -26.16
CA ARG A 1002 -37.35 -5.16 -26.57
C ARG A 1002 -36.41 -4.01 -26.96
N LEU A 1003 -35.09 -4.20 -26.85
CA LEU A 1003 -34.11 -3.28 -27.41
C LEU A 1003 -34.07 -3.49 -28.92
N ASP A 1004 -34.02 -2.40 -29.68
CA ASP A 1004 -33.77 -2.52 -31.11
C ASP A 1004 -32.31 -2.92 -31.39
N ALA A 1005 -32.01 -3.26 -32.65
CA ALA A 1005 -30.67 -3.68 -33.06
C ALA A 1005 -29.58 -2.65 -32.74
N GLY A 1006 -29.87 -1.36 -32.86
CA GLY A 1006 -28.93 -0.28 -32.58
C GLY A 1006 -28.74 -0.03 -31.08
N GLU A 1007 -29.80 -0.13 -30.28
CA GLU A 1007 -29.74 -0.02 -28.82
C GLU A 1007 -28.91 -1.15 -28.20
N LEU A 1008 -29.13 -2.39 -28.68
CA LEU A 1008 -28.37 -3.56 -28.22
C LEU A 1008 -26.90 -3.49 -28.65
N GLU A 1009 -26.62 -3.08 -29.90
CA GLU A 1009 -25.25 -2.89 -30.38
C GLU A 1009 -24.50 -1.83 -29.57
N LYS A 1010 -25.12 -0.68 -29.28
CA LYS A 1010 -24.52 0.37 -28.45
C LYS A 1010 -24.16 -0.13 -27.05
N LEU A 1011 -25.04 -0.92 -26.43
CA LEU A 1011 -24.80 -1.50 -25.11
C LEU A 1011 -23.62 -2.48 -25.12
N ILE A 1012 -23.53 -3.32 -26.16
CA ILE A 1012 -22.40 -4.25 -26.33
C ILE A 1012 -21.10 -3.49 -26.60
N SER A 1013 -21.15 -2.50 -27.49
CA SER A 1013 -20.01 -1.64 -27.82
C SER A 1013 -19.51 -0.83 -26.61
N PHE A 1014 -20.39 -0.42 -25.70
CA PHE A 1014 -20.01 0.17 -24.41
C PHE A 1014 -19.19 -0.79 -23.55
N VAL A 1015 -19.65 -2.04 -23.38
CA VAL A 1015 -18.93 -3.04 -22.56
C VAL A 1015 -17.60 -3.42 -23.22
N VAL A 1016 -17.58 -3.53 -24.54
CA VAL A 1016 -16.34 -3.72 -25.33
C VAL A 1016 -15.35 -2.58 -25.07
N TYR A 1017 -15.78 -1.32 -25.18
CA TYR A 1017 -14.94 -0.14 -24.93
C TYR A 1017 -14.29 -0.18 -23.54
N LEU A 1018 -15.03 -0.59 -22.49
CA LEU A 1018 -14.47 -0.74 -21.14
C LEU A 1018 -13.46 -1.89 -21.03
N CYS A 1019 -13.69 -3.00 -21.73
CA CYS A 1019 -12.83 -4.18 -21.68
C CYS A 1019 -11.55 -4.06 -22.53
N GLU A 1020 -11.53 -3.19 -23.55
CA GLU A 1020 -10.35 -2.88 -24.36
C GLU A 1020 -9.30 -2.07 -23.59
N ASP A 1021 -9.73 -1.29 -22.61
CA ASP A 1021 -8.86 -0.44 -21.82
C ASP A 1021 -8.02 -1.24 -20.80
N VAL A 1022 -6.71 -1.01 -20.83
CA VAL A 1022 -5.75 -1.74 -19.97
C VAL A 1022 -5.87 -1.30 -18.51
N ASP A 1023 -6.30 -0.06 -18.27
CA ASP A 1023 -6.38 0.56 -16.94
C ASP A 1023 -7.69 0.22 -16.19
N THR A 1024 -8.64 -0.48 -16.82
CA THR A 1024 -9.94 -0.82 -16.22
C THR A 1024 -9.78 -1.61 -14.92
N GLN A 1025 -10.53 -1.26 -13.87
CA GLN A 1025 -10.48 -1.98 -12.60
C GLN A 1025 -10.91 -3.45 -12.75
N THR A 1026 -10.24 -4.37 -12.04
CA THR A 1026 -10.43 -5.82 -12.17
C THR A 1026 -11.90 -6.26 -12.00
N GLY A 1027 -12.62 -5.67 -11.04
CA GLY A 1027 -14.04 -5.99 -10.81
C GLY A 1027 -14.94 -5.59 -11.99
N THR A 1028 -14.71 -4.41 -12.58
CA THR A 1028 -15.43 -3.93 -13.78
C THR A 1028 -15.12 -4.82 -14.98
N LEU A 1029 -13.85 -5.18 -15.18
CA LEU A 1029 -13.41 -6.06 -16.25
C LEU A 1029 -14.08 -7.43 -16.19
N LEU A 1030 -14.08 -8.08 -15.02
CA LEU A 1030 -14.70 -9.39 -14.82
C LEU A 1030 -16.21 -9.37 -15.10
N HIS A 1031 -16.92 -8.36 -14.59
CA HIS A 1031 -18.36 -8.23 -14.81
C HIS A 1031 -18.70 -7.93 -16.27
N GLY A 1032 -17.93 -7.08 -16.94
CA GLY A 1032 -18.09 -6.79 -18.37
C GLY A 1032 -17.88 -8.04 -19.22
N LEU A 1033 -16.80 -8.78 -19.00
CA LEU A 1033 -16.52 -10.03 -19.71
C LEU A 1033 -17.57 -11.12 -19.45
N SER A 1034 -18.19 -11.16 -18.26
CA SER A 1034 -19.29 -12.09 -17.98
C SER A 1034 -20.52 -11.81 -18.87
N PHE A 1035 -20.87 -10.53 -19.03
CA PHE A 1035 -21.92 -10.13 -19.98
C PHE A 1035 -21.54 -10.45 -21.43
N LEU A 1036 -20.31 -10.17 -21.86
CA LEU A 1036 -19.84 -10.52 -23.20
C LEU A 1036 -19.83 -12.03 -23.45
N SER A 1037 -19.57 -12.84 -22.42
CA SER A 1037 -19.64 -14.31 -22.49
C SER A 1037 -21.08 -14.79 -22.75
N PHE A 1038 -22.06 -14.17 -22.10
CA PHE A 1038 -23.47 -14.42 -22.40
C PHE A 1038 -23.81 -14.08 -23.86
N ILE A 1039 -23.36 -12.93 -24.37
CA ILE A 1039 -23.57 -12.51 -25.77
C ILE A 1039 -22.88 -13.48 -26.75
N ALA A 1040 -21.61 -13.84 -26.49
CA ALA A 1040 -20.86 -14.82 -27.27
C ALA A 1040 -21.61 -16.16 -27.34
N GLY A 1041 -22.23 -16.59 -26.26
CA GLY A 1041 -23.02 -17.82 -26.19
C GLY A 1041 -24.30 -17.82 -27.05
N LEU A 1042 -24.78 -16.68 -27.56
CA LEU A 1042 -25.95 -16.59 -28.46
C LEU A 1042 -25.62 -16.97 -29.91
N ILE A 1043 -24.33 -17.10 -30.25
CA ILE A 1043 -23.90 -17.44 -31.62
C ILE A 1043 -24.46 -18.79 -32.10
N ARG A 1044 -24.75 -19.71 -31.18
CA ARG A 1044 -25.37 -21.01 -31.48
C ARG A 1044 -26.75 -20.83 -32.10
N GLU A 1045 -27.58 -19.99 -31.49
CA GLU A 1045 -28.90 -19.65 -31.98
C GLU A 1045 -28.83 -18.81 -33.26
N VAL A 1046 -27.89 -17.86 -33.37
CA VAL A 1046 -27.69 -17.05 -34.58
C VAL A 1046 -27.33 -17.92 -35.79
N LYS A 1047 -26.38 -18.84 -35.64
CA LYS A 1047 -26.01 -19.77 -36.71
C LYS A 1047 -27.19 -20.65 -37.13
N ALA A 1048 -27.99 -21.11 -36.17
CA ALA A 1048 -29.17 -21.91 -36.47
C ALA A 1048 -30.18 -21.15 -37.36
N LEU A 1049 -30.40 -19.86 -37.10
CA LEU A 1049 -31.26 -19.00 -37.91
C LEU A 1049 -30.71 -18.81 -39.33
N SER A 1050 -29.42 -18.49 -39.47
CA SER A 1050 -28.81 -18.26 -40.79
C SER A 1050 -28.74 -19.53 -41.65
N THR A 1051 -28.68 -20.72 -41.05
CA THR A 1051 -28.76 -22.00 -41.79
C THR A 1051 -30.18 -22.39 -42.21
N GLN A 1052 -31.22 -21.92 -41.50
CA GLN A 1052 -32.62 -22.18 -41.84
C GLN A 1052 -33.10 -21.36 -43.05
N ASN A 1053 -32.53 -20.18 -43.29
CA ASN A 1053 -32.83 -19.35 -44.46
C ASN A 1053 -32.29 -19.92 -45.81
N VAL A 1054 -31.55 -21.03 -45.80
CA VAL A 1054 -30.92 -21.64 -47.00
C VAL A 1054 -31.63 -22.92 -47.49
N SER A 1055 -32.81 -23.27 -46.95
CA SER A 1055 -33.60 -24.43 -47.43
C SER A 1055 -35.05 -24.08 -47.75
N PRO A 1056 -35.50 -24.10 -49.03
CA PRO A 1056 -36.88 -23.88 -49.42
C PRO A 1056 -37.73 -25.16 -49.30
N ALA A 1057 -37.63 -25.87 -48.17
CA ALA A 1057 -38.34 -27.13 -47.97
C ALA A 1057 -38.58 -27.41 -46.48
N LEU A 1058 -39.44 -26.62 -45.83
CA LEU A 1058 -40.11 -27.03 -44.58
C LEU A 1058 -41.36 -26.19 -44.25
N GLU A 1059 -42.16 -25.83 -45.25
CA GLU A 1059 -43.59 -25.54 -45.06
C GLU A 1059 -44.38 -26.85 -44.96
N ALA A 1060 -44.12 -27.67 -43.93
CA ALA A 1060 -44.95 -28.86 -43.67
C ALA A 1060 -44.75 -29.41 -42.26
N ARG A 1061 -45.04 -28.63 -41.22
CA ARG A 1061 -45.39 -29.19 -39.89
C ARG A 1061 -46.21 -28.23 -39.05
N GLY A 1062 -47.34 -27.79 -39.62
CA GLY A 1062 -48.47 -27.35 -38.82
C GLY A 1062 -49.17 -28.55 -38.19
N ARG A 1063 -48.97 -28.77 -36.89
CA ARG A 1063 -49.99 -29.38 -36.02
C ARG A 1063 -49.96 -28.73 -34.64
N PRO A 1064 -51.11 -28.23 -34.14
CA PRO A 1064 -51.22 -27.66 -32.80
C PRO A 1064 -51.26 -28.79 -31.77
N THR A 1065 -50.38 -28.74 -30.77
CA THR A 1065 -50.60 -29.45 -29.50
C THR A 1065 -51.70 -28.74 -28.72
N PRO A 1066 -52.61 -29.45 -28.01
CA PRO A 1066 -53.74 -28.84 -27.31
C PRO A 1066 -53.25 -27.90 -26.19
N PRO A 1067 -54.05 -26.89 -25.79
CA PRO A 1067 -53.68 -26.01 -24.69
C PRO A 1067 -53.63 -26.78 -23.37
N PRO A 1068 -52.77 -26.40 -22.42
CA PRO A 1068 -52.74 -27.03 -21.11
C PRO A 1068 -54.00 -26.69 -20.31
N SER A 1069 -54.39 -27.61 -19.43
CA SER A 1069 -55.41 -27.40 -18.40
C SER A 1069 -55.04 -26.20 -17.49
N PRO A 1070 -56.00 -25.48 -16.89
CA PRO A 1070 -55.79 -24.13 -16.34
C PRO A 1070 -54.96 -24.01 -15.04
N THR A 1071 -54.24 -25.04 -14.60
CA THR A 1071 -53.75 -25.14 -13.21
C THR A 1071 -52.26 -25.41 -13.03
N GLN A 1072 -51.42 -25.28 -14.08
CA GLN A 1072 -49.97 -25.41 -13.92
C GLN A 1072 -49.24 -24.11 -14.24
N LEU A 1073 -48.82 -23.41 -13.17
CA LEU A 1073 -47.82 -22.33 -13.23
C LEU A 1073 -46.53 -22.87 -13.88
N PRO A 1074 -45.87 -22.12 -14.78
CA PRO A 1074 -44.55 -22.48 -15.28
C PRO A 1074 -43.56 -22.67 -14.11
N SER A 1075 -42.85 -23.81 -14.10
CA SER A 1075 -41.87 -24.23 -13.08
C SER A 1075 -40.68 -23.26 -12.87
N SER A 1076 -40.61 -22.15 -13.60
CA SER A 1076 -39.56 -21.13 -13.44
C SER A 1076 -39.63 -20.35 -12.12
N TYR A 1077 -40.71 -20.44 -11.35
CA TYR A 1077 -40.94 -19.62 -10.15
C TYR A 1077 -41.55 -20.34 -8.94
N ALA A 1078 -41.64 -21.67 -8.98
CA ALA A 1078 -42.28 -22.44 -7.92
C ALA A 1078 -41.25 -22.99 -6.91
N GLY A 1079 -40.75 -22.10 -6.06
CA GLY A 1079 -40.21 -22.47 -4.75
C GLY A 1079 -40.92 -21.63 -3.70
N PRO A 1080 -41.38 -22.19 -2.57
CA PRO A 1080 -42.08 -21.44 -1.52
C PRO A 1080 -41.22 -20.35 -0.84
N SER A 1081 -39.97 -20.17 -1.27
CA SER A 1081 -38.95 -19.29 -0.70
C SER A 1081 -38.49 -18.15 -1.62
N GLY A 1082 -39.11 -17.93 -2.79
CA GLY A 1082 -38.84 -16.76 -3.67
C GLY A 1082 -37.44 -16.71 -4.31
N ARG A 1083 -36.53 -17.65 -4.00
CA ARG A 1083 -35.20 -17.72 -4.62
C ARG A 1083 -35.28 -18.41 -5.97
N LEU A 1084 -34.73 -17.77 -7.00
CA LEU A 1084 -34.37 -18.43 -8.25
C LEU A 1084 -33.32 -19.50 -7.89
N SER A 1085 -33.64 -20.77 -8.13
CA SER A 1085 -32.78 -21.90 -7.78
C SER A 1085 -31.47 -21.81 -8.58
N GLY A 1086 -30.35 -21.48 -7.92
CA GLY A 1086 -29.05 -21.50 -8.59
C GLY A 1086 -27.88 -20.71 -7.99
N THR A 1087 -27.84 -20.36 -6.70
CA THR A 1087 -26.63 -19.75 -6.10
C THR A 1087 -26.03 -20.64 -5.01
N SER A 1088 -24.90 -21.30 -5.33
CA SER A 1088 -24.00 -21.82 -4.30
C SER A 1088 -23.29 -20.64 -3.65
N GLY A 1089 -23.42 -20.50 -2.32
CA GLY A 1089 -22.66 -19.53 -1.55
C GLY A 1089 -21.17 -19.81 -1.65
N SER A 1090 -20.40 -18.76 -1.93
CA SER A 1090 -18.93 -18.79 -1.83
C SER A 1090 -18.54 -18.91 -0.36
N PHE A 1091 -18.16 -20.11 0.06
CA PHE A 1091 -17.20 -20.36 1.14
C PHE A 1091 -16.24 -21.44 0.64
N GLY A 1092 -14.95 -21.20 0.84
CA GLY A 1092 -13.87 -22.02 0.30
C GLY A 1092 -14.01 -23.51 0.62
N GLY A 1093 -14.00 -24.33 -0.42
CA GLY A 1093 -13.97 -25.78 -0.33
C GLY A 1093 -13.84 -26.38 -1.73
N ARG A 1094 -12.76 -27.13 -1.97
CA ARG A 1094 -12.45 -27.82 -3.24
C ARG A 1094 -13.67 -28.55 -3.83
N PRO A 1095 -13.90 -28.53 -5.15
CA PRO A 1095 -14.90 -29.38 -5.76
C PRO A 1095 -14.37 -30.82 -5.88
N GLY A 1096 -14.92 -31.72 -5.08
CA GLY A 1096 -14.87 -33.17 -5.35
C GLY A 1096 -15.77 -33.51 -6.54
N GLY A 1097 -15.29 -34.39 -7.41
CA GLY A 1097 -15.94 -34.75 -8.67
C GLY A 1097 -17.30 -35.43 -8.49
N GLY A 1098 -18.24 -35.09 -9.38
CA GLY A 1098 -19.51 -35.79 -9.53
C GLY A 1098 -20.49 -35.08 -10.47
N GLY A 1099 -20.73 -35.67 -11.65
CA GLY A 1099 -21.99 -35.57 -12.40
C GLY A 1099 -22.36 -34.24 -13.06
N ARG A 1100 -22.03 -34.07 -14.35
CA ARG A 1100 -22.69 -33.12 -15.26
C ARG A 1100 -24.18 -33.49 -15.42
N GLY A 1101 -25.06 -32.77 -14.75
CA GLY A 1101 -26.49 -32.70 -15.05
C GLY A 1101 -26.85 -31.26 -15.41
N GLY A 1102 -26.79 -30.90 -16.69
CA GLY A 1102 -27.23 -29.58 -17.16
C GLY A 1102 -28.73 -29.43 -16.98
N ALA A 1103 -29.16 -28.52 -16.12
CA ALA A 1103 -30.56 -28.13 -16.02
C ALA A 1103 -30.99 -27.52 -17.37
N SER A 1104 -31.94 -28.17 -18.05
CA SER A 1104 -32.48 -27.70 -19.32
C SER A 1104 -33.11 -26.32 -19.16
N ALA A 1105 -32.67 -25.33 -19.94
CA ALA A 1105 -33.24 -23.99 -19.98
C ALA A 1105 -34.76 -24.08 -20.26
N THR A 1106 -35.57 -23.38 -19.46
CA THR A 1106 -37.03 -23.39 -19.63
C THR A 1106 -37.44 -22.81 -20.99
N ARG A 1107 -38.61 -23.20 -21.51
CA ARG A 1107 -39.11 -22.78 -22.85
C ARG A 1107 -39.12 -21.25 -23.05
N ALA A 1108 -39.35 -20.48 -21.99
CA ALA A 1108 -39.42 -19.02 -22.02
C ALA A 1108 -38.03 -18.34 -22.13
N THR A 1109 -37.01 -18.85 -21.43
CA THR A 1109 -35.64 -18.32 -21.56
C THR A 1109 -35.05 -18.66 -22.91
N ARG A 1110 -35.38 -19.85 -23.44
CA ARG A 1110 -35.04 -20.24 -24.82
C ARG A 1110 -35.65 -19.28 -25.86
N TYR A 1111 -36.94 -18.98 -25.76
CA TYR A 1111 -37.61 -18.02 -26.66
C TYR A 1111 -36.95 -16.63 -26.62
N THR A 1112 -36.60 -16.16 -25.43
CA THR A 1112 -35.91 -14.86 -25.27
C THR A 1112 -34.53 -14.87 -25.93
N ARG A 1113 -33.75 -15.95 -25.76
CA ARG A 1113 -32.45 -16.12 -26.41
C ARG A 1113 -32.58 -16.16 -27.94
N GLU A 1114 -33.59 -16.85 -28.47
CA GLU A 1114 -33.91 -16.89 -29.89
C GLU A 1114 -34.25 -15.48 -30.42
N ALA A 1115 -35.04 -14.69 -29.69
CA ALA A 1115 -35.36 -13.31 -30.07
C ALA A 1115 -34.12 -12.37 -30.06
N LEU A 1116 -33.25 -12.51 -29.06
CA LEU A 1116 -31.97 -11.78 -29.03
C LEU A 1116 -31.05 -12.20 -30.18
N ALA A 1117 -31.02 -13.48 -30.53
CA ALA A 1117 -30.26 -13.99 -31.66
C ALA A 1117 -30.76 -13.42 -32.99
N VAL A 1118 -32.07 -13.32 -33.21
CA VAL A 1118 -32.65 -12.64 -34.40
C VAL A 1118 -32.18 -11.19 -34.49
N THR A 1119 -32.09 -10.51 -33.35
CA THR A 1119 -31.64 -9.10 -33.29
C THR A 1119 -30.14 -8.97 -33.59
N LEU A 1120 -29.34 -9.98 -33.25
CA LEU A 1120 -27.88 -9.99 -33.43
C LEU A 1120 -27.43 -10.54 -34.80
N GLU A 1121 -28.28 -11.29 -35.50
CA GLU A 1121 -27.98 -11.88 -36.82
C GLU A 1121 -27.37 -10.88 -37.84
N PRO A 1122 -27.81 -9.61 -37.93
CA PRO A 1122 -27.25 -8.66 -38.90
C PRO A 1122 -25.80 -8.23 -38.63
N PHE A 1123 -25.26 -8.45 -37.42
CA PHE A 1123 -23.97 -7.90 -36.99
C PHE A 1123 -22.80 -8.89 -37.15
N ASN A 1124 -22.45 -9.24 -38.38
CA ASN A 1124 -21.38 -10.22 -38.64
C ASN A 1124 -20.01 -9.82 -38.06
N SER A 1125 -19.69 -8.52 -38.00
CA SER A 1125 -18.43 -8.01 -37.44
C SER A 1125 -18.36 -8.03 -35.91
N LEU A 1126 -19.50 -8.27 -35.22
CA LEU A 1126 -19.54 -8.30 -33.76
C LEU A 1126 -18.69 -9.46 -33.21
N TRP A 1127 -18.79 -10.64 -33.82
CA TRP A 1127 -18.12 -11.85 -33.34
C TRP A 1127 -16.60 -11.73 -33.39
N GLU A 1128 -16.06 -11.14 -34.45
CA GLU A 1128 -14.63 -10.82 -34.57
C GLU A 1128 -14.19 -9.79 -33.53
N ARG A 1129 -15.02 -8.77 -33.27
CA ARG A 1129 -14.76 -7.76 -32.22
C ARG A 1129 -14.71 -8.40 -30.83
N LEU A 1130 -15.65 -9.31 -30.50
CA LEU A 1130 -15.64 -10.02 -29.22
C LEU A 1130 -14.39 -10.89 -29.03
N ILE A 1131 -13.96 -11.61 -30.08
CA ILE A 1131 -12.70 -12.36 -30.05
C ILE A 1131 -11.52 -11.41 -29.82
N SER A 1132 -11.45 -10.30 -30.56
CA SER A 1132 -10.36 -9.33 -30.45
C SER A 1132 -10.20 -8.77 -29.04
N VAL A 1133 -11.29 -8.32 -28.42
CA VAL A 1133 -11.28 -7.76 -27.06
C VAL A 1133 -10.82 -8.79 -26.03
N ALA A 1134 -11.38 -9.99 -26.07
CA ALA A 1134 -11.04 -11.04 -25.12
C ALA A 1134 -9.60 -11.55 -25.31
N MET A 1135 -9.12 -11.64 -26.55
CA MET A 1135 -7.74 -12.00 -26.87
C MET A 1135 -6.75 -10.90 -26.48
N ASN A 1136 -7.10 -9.62 -26.63
CA ASN A 1136 -6.30 -8.51 -26.13
C ASN A 1136 -6.13 -8.58 -24.61
N VAL A 1137 -7.19 -8.91 -23.86
CA VAL A 1137 -7.09 -9.15 -22.42
C VAL A 1137 -6.18 -10.34 -22.12
N ILE A 1138 -6.32 -11.46 -22.85
CA ILE A 1138 -5.47 -12.64 -22.67
C ILE A 1138 -4.00 -12.33 -22.96
N VAL A 1139 -3.68 -11.58 -24.02
CA VAL A 1139 -2.29 -11.29 -24.40
C VAL A 1139 -1.68 -10.22 -23.50
N CYS A 1140 -2.40 -9.13 -23.25
CA CYS A 1140 -1.85 -7.92 -22.65
C CYS A 1140 -2.08 -7.80 -21.14
N GLN A 1141 -2.99 -8.57 -20.53
CA GLN A 1141 -3.34 -8.44 -19.10
C GLN A 1141 -3.18 -9.76 -18.32
N ASP A 1142 -2.74 -9.67 -17.06
CA ASP A 1142 -2.48 -10.82 -16.16
C ASP A 1142 -3.70 -11.27 -15.34
N ARG A 1143 -4.91 -10.86 -15.75
CA ARG A 1143 -6.16 -11.03 -14.98
C ARG A 1143 -7.32 -11.43 -15.89
N ALA A 1144 -8.40 -11.97 -15.29
CA ALA A 1144 -9.65 -12.33 -15.97
C ALA A 1144 -9.59 -13.42 -17.07
N LEU A 1145 -8.52 -14.22 -17.11
CA LEU A 1145 -8.26 -15.20 -18.19
C LEU A 1145 -9.41 -16.20 -18.42
N SER A 1146 -10.01 -16.73 -17.34
CA SER A 1146 -11.08 -17.74 -17.45
C SER A 1146 -12.34 -17.18 -18.11
N VAL A 1147 -12.72 -15.96 -17.75
CA VAL A 1147 -13.90 -15.29 -18.31
C VAL A 1147 -13.64 -14.86 -19.76
N SER A 1148 -12.44 -14.37 -20.08
CA SER A 1148 -12.04 -14.09 -21.47
C SER A 1148 -12.11 -15.33 -22.36
N CYS A 1149 -11.70 -16.51 -21.85
CA CYS A 1149 -11.84 -17.77 -22.59
C CYS A 1149 -13.31 -18.14 -22.83
N ALA A 1150 -14.20 -17.84 -21.88
CA ALA A 1150 -15.63 -18.05 -22.02
C ALA A 1150 -16.28 -17.14 -23.08
N VAL A 1151 -15.65 -16.01 -23.44
CA VAL A 1151 -16.05 -15.17 -24.58
C VAL A 1151 -15.57 -15.75 -25.91
N VAL A 1152 -14.30 -16.20 -25.99
CA VAL A 1152 -13.68 -16.66 -27.23
C VAL A 1152 -14.20 -18.04 -27.66
N TYR A 1153 -14.27 -18.99 -26.72
CA TYR A 1153 -14.51 -20.39 -27.03
C TYR A 1153 -15.85 -20.66 -27.75
N PRO A 1154 -17.00 -20.07 -27.34
CA PRO A 1154 -18.28 -20.31 -28.03
C PRO A 1154 -18.25 -19.84 -29.49
N VAL A 1155 -17.58 -18.72 -29.79
CA VAL A 1155 -17.46 -18.20 -31.15
C VAL A 1155 -16.59 -19.10 -32.00
N PHE A 1156 -15.46 -19.53 -31.44
CA PHE A 1156 -14.52 -20.44 -32.09
C PHE A 1156 -15.16 -21.82 -32.40
N GLU A 1157 -15.86 -22.42 -31.43
CA GLU A 1157 -16.51 -23.72 -31.56
C GLU A 1157 -17.61 -23.70 -32.65
N VAL A 1158 -18.43 -22.64 -32.65
CA VAL A 1158 -19.65 -22.60 -33.45
C VAL A 1158 -19.38 -22.11 -34.87
N HIS A 1159 -18.49 -21.14 -35.07
CA HIS A 1159 -18.20 -20.58 -36.38
C HIS A 1159 -16.70 -20.29 -36.57
N PRO A 1160 -15.88 -21.34 -36.84
CA PRO A 1160 -14.42 -21.22 -36.98
C PRO A 1160 -13.89 -20.15 -37.95
N PRO A 1161 -14.56 -19.78 -39.06
CA PRO A 1161 -14.08 -18.71 -39.93
C PRO A 1161 -13.81 -17.38 -39.23
N PHE A 1162 -14.58 -16.99 -38.20
CA PHE A 1162 -14.33 -15.76 -37.44
C PHE A 1162 -13.02 -15.82 -36.66
N TRP A 1163 -12.69 -16.99 -36.12
CA TRP A 1163 -11.41 -17.23 -35.44
C TRP A 1163 -10.23 -17.11 -36.41
N TYR A 1164 -10.32 -17.73 -37.60
CA TYR A 1164 -9.24 -17.65 -38.58
C TYR A 1164 -9.07 -16.24 -39.17
N ALA A 1165 -10.17 -15.51 -39.39
CA ALA A 1165 -10.12 -14.11 -39.80
C ALA A 1165 -9.41 -13.23 -38.73
N PHE A 1166 -9.74 -13.43 -37.45
CA PHE A 1166 -9.04 -12.78 -36.35
C PHE A 1166 -7.55 -13.15 -36.33
N VAL A 1167 -7.19 -14.43 -36.43
CA VAL A 1167 -5.79 -14.90 -36.41
C VAL A 1167 -4.96 -14.21 -37.50
N GLU A 1168 -5.48 -14.14 -38.73
CA GLU A 1168 -4.77 -13.48 -39.82
C GLU A 1168 -4.65 -11.96 -39.61
N SER A 1169 -5.69 -11.31 -39.09
CA SER A 1169 -5.61 -9.89 -38.73
C SER A 1169 -4.61 -9.62 -37.60
N PHE A 1170 -4.60 -10.46 -36.57
CA PHE A 1170 -3.72 -10.34 -35.40
C PHE A 1170 -2.26 -10.63 -35.76
N VAL A 1171 -1.97 -11.63 -36.60
CA VAL A 1171 -0.60 -11.89 -37.06
C VAL A 1171 -0.06 -10.69 -37.85
N ARG A 1172 -0.89 -10.05 -38.68
CA ARG A 1172 -0.49 -8.88 -39.48
C ARG A 1172 -0.14 -7.63 -38.66
N THR A 1173 -0.57 -7.52 -37.41
CA THR A 1173 -0.19 -6.40 -36.54
C THR A 1173 1.25 -6.49 -36.05
N TYR A 1174 1.94 -7.62 -36.28
CA TYR A 1174 3.33 -7.83 -35.89
C TYR A 1174 4.29 -7.70 -37.10
N PRO A 1175 5.55 -7.26 -36.89
CA PRO A 1175 6.55 -7.17 -37.96
C PRO A 1175 6.74 -8.50 -38.69
N GLU A 1176 6.97 -8.48 -40.01
CA GLU A 1176 7.06 -9.67 -40.88
C GLU A 1176 7.97 -10.78 -40.32
N ARG A 1177 9.08 -10.41 -39.69
CA ARG A 1177 10.05 -11.35 -39.08
C ARG A 1177 9.48 -12.12 -37.87
N LYS A 1178 8.49 -11.57 -37.16
CA LYS A 1178 7.85 -12.18 -35.97
C LYS A 1178 6.56 -12.93 -36.30
N GLN A 1179 5.95 -12.67 -37.45
CA GLN A 1179 4.70 -13.31 -37.89
C GLN A 1179 4.70 -14.85 -37.85
N PRO A 1180 5.76 -15.59 -38.26
CA PRO A 1180 5.73 -17.05 -38.19
C PRO A 1180 5.67 -17.56 -36.74
N LEU A 1181 6.37 -16.91 -35.81
CA LEU A 1181 6.39 -17.30 -34.39
C LEU A 1181 5.08 -16.96 -33.67
N VAL A 1182 4.46 -15.83 -34.01
CA VAL A 1182 3.12 -15.47 -33.49
C VAL A 1182 2.07 -16.46 -34.01
N ARG A 1183 2.16 -16.88 -35.27
CA ARG A 1183 1.27 -17.90 -35.87
C ARG A 1183 1.46 -19.27 -35.21
N GLU A 1184 2.69 -19.65 -34.92
CA GLU A 1184 3.00 -20.88 -34.16
C GLU A 1184 2.40 -20.83 -32.75
N ALA A 1185 2.54 -19.70 -32.04
CA ALA A 1185 1.92 -19.54 -30.73
C ALA A 1185 0.38 -19.69 -30.80
N LEU A 1186 -0.29 -19.05 -31.76
CA LEU A 1186 -1.75 -19.15 -31.94
C LEU A 1186 -2.24 -20.55 -32.36
N SER A 1187 -1.36 -21.36 -32.95
CA SER A 1187 -1.70 -22.74 -33.33
C SER A 1187 -2.00 -23.60 -32.09
N THR A 1188 -1.33 -23.35 -30.96
CA THR A 1188 -1.58 -24.06 -29.69
C THR A 1188 -3.03 -23.94 -29.22
N LEU A 1189 -3.61 -22.74 -29.33
CA LEU A 1189 -5.02 -22.48 -29.04
C LEU A 1189 -5.96 -23.09 -30.08
N SER A 1190 -5.57 -23.04 -31.36
CA SER A 1190 -6.37 -23.58 -32.45
C SER A 1190 -6.51 -25.11 -32.39
N HIS A 1191 -5.50 -25.80 -31.83
CA HIS A 1191 -5.54 -27.24 -31.58
C HIS A 1191 -6.34 -27.63 -30.32
N ALA A 1192 -6.73 -26.67 -29.49
CA ALA A 1192 -7.45 -26.87 -28.23
C ALA A 1192 -9.00 -26.76 -28.38
N ALA A 1193 -9.56 -27.10 -29.54
CA ALA A 1193 -10.99 -26.93 -29.84
C ALA A 1193 -11.93 -27.91 -29.10
N GLU A 1194 -11.41 -29.04 -28.61
CA GLU A 1194 -12.20 -30.15 -28.06
C GLU A 1194 -13.07 -29.77 -26.84
N SER A 1195 -12.59 -28.87 -25.98
CA SER A 1195 -13.34 -28.40 -24.82
C SER A 1195 -12.86 -27.03 -24.35
N GLN A 1196 -13.75 -26.28 -23.69
CA GLN A 1196 -13.41 -24.99 -23.10
C GLN A 1196 -12.31 -25.12 -22.02
N ASP A 1197 -12.32 -26.22 -21.25
CA ASP A 1197 -11.31 -26.48 -20.21
C ASP A 1197 -9.92 -26.69 -20.83
N LYS A 1198 -9.85 -27.42 -21.97
CA LYS A 1198 -8.62 -27.62 -22.73
C LYS A 1198 -8.13 -26.32 -23.37
N PHE A 1199 -9.04 -25.53 -23.93
CA PHE A 1199 -8.71 -24.20 -24.46
C PHE A 1199 -8.12 -23.30 -23.36
N PHE A 1200 -8.72 -23.29 -22.16
CA PHE A 1200 -8.22 -22.51 -21.03
C PHE A 1200 -6.84 -22.98 -20.54
N SER A 1201 -6.57 -24.30 -20.50
CA SER A 1201 -5.24 -24.79 -20.09
C SER A 1201 -4.13 -24.37 -21.05
N GLU A 1202 -4.40 -24.34 -22.36
CA GLU A 1202 -3.40 -23.96 -23.38
C GLU A 1202 -3.14 -22.44 -23.44
N VAL A 1203 -4.04 -21.60 -22.89
CA VAL A 1203 -3.81 -20.15 -22.79
C VAL A 1203 -2.55 -19.82 -22.01
N PHE A 1204 -2.20 -20.60 -20.98
CA PHE A 1204 -0.96 -20.36 -20.25
C PHE A 1204 0.28 -20.55 -21.14
N ALA A 1205 0.31 -21.63 -21.92
CA ALA A 1205 1.39 -21.92 -22.86
C ALA A 1205 1.48 -20.86 -23.97
N PHE A 1206 0.34 -20.48 -24.55
CA PHE A 1206 0.25 -19.40 -25.53
C PHE A 1206 0.83 -18.08 -25.01
N ARG A 1207 0.42 -17.64 -23.80
CA ARG A 1207 0.89 -16.39 -23.20
C ARG A 1207 2.38 -16.40 -22.91
N GLN A 1208 2.91 -17.54 -22.47
CA GLN A 1208 4.34 -17.69 -22.24
C GLN A 1208 5.13 -17.52 -23.54
N SER A 1209 4.66 -18.11 -24.64
CA SER A 1209 5.25 -17.91 -25.97
C SER A 1209 5.16 -16.45 -26.41
N MET A 1210 4.00 -15.79 -26.24
CA MET A 1210 3.83 -14.38 -26.61
C MET A 1210 4.68 -13.40 -25.80
N ARG A 1211 4.98 -13.69 -24.53
CA ARG A 1211 5.87 -12.87 -23.69
C ARG A 1211 7.35 -13.00 -24.08
N ASN A 1212 7.73 -14.12 -24.69
CA ASN A 1212 9.11 -14.35 -25.14
C ASN A 1212 9.40 -13.60 -26.45
N LEU A 1213 8.37 -13.40 -27.29
CA LEU A 1213 8.39 -12.65 -28.56
C LEU A 1213 8.37 -11.14 -28.36
#